data_AF-A0A2G8I9P9-F1
#
_entry.id   AF-A0A2G8I9P9-F1
#
_cell.length_a   1.000
_cell.length_b   1.000
_cell.length_c   1.000
_cell.angle_alpha   90.00
_cell.angle_beta   90.00
_cell.angle_gamma   90.00
#
_symmetry.space_group_name_H-M   'P 1'
#
loop_
_entity.id
_entity.type
_entity.pdbx_description
1 polymer ?
#
loop_
_entity_poly.entity_id
_entity_poly.type
_entity_poly.pdbx_seq_one_letter_code
_entity_poly.pdbx_strand_id
1 'polypeptide(L)'
;MKNEDNGDDCLVYPKISERSRAAVRSNFGINKEDTILLIRDTSFWSSRDQGLVVTDVGFYLIVDNDNPEPCNFGWECLSDVNYQELCLHFKDNSGEEAPIHINYFLKSADENHMARVGRKLAHAFKKMAKSVAPAEDPFDVAYEQYDTLKKQKKYQEALELCNECIDKHIGPPYFFHSLMADIYGCMKDWQKCAEYNLMGIKECEDYSNDSFKVYLQYQLYSAYHYSGNDIIARKDCLSVMLNATDQTCNGLLIKDDAKQDFPIYEQAYINSFLSFPYNERKVIMPVKKYVDLHQEHIAVISMQNLPDINFPMGHPIANQLYVGHPLIPAKYIPFENYQLELVEDRIREFCMLVQSLGATEISIECLNSASANQNNKMHQKNSGGTNTLAADGKANQQLDRSRNMIDELSRSVSLHQTFEPHTKPSIPQSMVWYYNEPSWQRLVSQRLDGGLTSHEERIETKKSQMVESRELSAIKAEIESLYVDMDIAMDKTEESKFAQQENAVLSIKVKFAPIRQLNGNAPIITTQITSSNINTPEEDEYLAELNNILSDGEISPRERRLLEKIRVKFGISEQRASELEESLTILRLSEEEQEYLNEYKEIIVDGEVSEKERRLLDKILKLNGISQERAREIEAYAKL
;
A
#
# COMPACT_ATOMS: atom_id res chain seq x y z
N MET A 1 -55.65 43.47 -20.16
CA MET A 1 -56.88 42.65 -20.08
C MET A 1 -58.07 43.39 -19.48
N LYS A 2 -57.98 44.17 -18.39
CA LYS A 2 -59.17 44.85 -17.81
C LYS A 2 -60.01 45.70 -18.79
N ASN A 3 -59.39 46.28 -19.81
CA ASN A 3 -60.07 47.07 -20.85
C ASN A 3 -60.70 46.21 -21.95
N GLU A 4 -60.39 44.92 -21.98
CA GLU A 4 -60.88 43.93 -22.95
C GLU A 4 -62.07 43.13 -22.41
N ASP A 5 -62.41 43.34 -21.13
CA ASP A 5 -63.59 42.74 -20.51
C ASP A 5 -64.85 43.38 -21.11
N ASN A 6 -65.70 42.55 -21.72
CA ASN A 6 -66.93 43.00 -22.37
C ASN A 6 -68.19 42.45 -21.71
N GLY A 7 -68.06 41.77 -20.56
CA GLY A 7 -69.20 41.18 -19.83
C GLY A 7 -69.85 39.97 -20.52
N ASP A 8 -69.35 39.57 -21.69
CA ASP A 8 -69.84 38.45 -22.48
C ASP A 8 -68.66 37.52 -22.80
N ASP A 9 -68.20 37.44 -24.04
CA ASP A 9 -67.23 36.42 -24.46
C ASP A 9 -65.79 36.64 -23.94
N CYS A 10 -65.49 37.77 -23.32
CA CYS A 10 -64.21 38.05 -22.67
C CYS A 10 -64.45 38.61 -21.26
N LEU A 11 -64.06 37.86 -20.23
CA LEU A 11 -64.25 38.23 -18.82
C LEU A 11 -62.92 38.22 -18.08
N VAL A 12 -62.68 39.22 -17.23
CA VAL A 12 -61.39 39.42 -16.56
C VAL A 12 -61.57 39.65 -15.07
N TYR A 13 -60.73 39.01 -14.26
CA TYR A 13 -60.72 39.20 -12.81
C TYR A 13 -60.52 40.69 -12.43
N PRO A 14 -61.22 41.21 -11.41
CA PRO A 14 -62.16 40.54 -10.49
C PRO A 14 -63.64 40.58 -10.93
N LYS A 15 -63.94 40.99 -12.18
CA LYS A 15 -65.32 41.24 -12.64
C LYS A 15 -66.09 40.00 -13.08
N ILE A 16 -65.47 38.82 -12.99
CA ILE A 16 -66.07 37.55 -13.42
C ILE A 16 -67.16 37.12 -12.44
N SER A 17 -68.38 36.91 -12.95
CA SER A 17 -69.54 36.51 -12.12
C SER A 17 -69.37 35.09 -11.53
N GLU A 18 -70.02 34.81 -10.40
CA GLU A 18 -70.04 33.46 -9.82
C GLU A 18 -70.61 32.40 -10.77
N ARG A 19 -71.68 32.75 -11.50
CA ARG A 19 -72.27 31.88 -12.52
C ARG A 19 -71.25 31.54 -13.61
N SER A 20 -70.54 32.54 -14.12
CA SER A 20 -69.52 32.33 -15.16
C SER A 20 -68.39 31.45 -14.65
N ARG A 21 -67.90 31.69 -13.42
CA ARG A 21 -66.87 30.85 -12.77
C ARG A 21 -67.34 29.40 -12.61
N ALA A 22 -68.56 29.19 -12.11
CA ALA A 22 -69.11 27.85 -11.93
C ALA A 22 -69.24 27.09 -13.25
N ALA A 23 -69.66 27.77 -14.33
CA ALA A 23 -69.79 27.19 -15.66
C ALA A 23 -68.44 26.73 -16.21
N VAL A 24 -67.42 27.62 -16.28
CA VAL A 24 -66.11 27.21 -16.79
C VAL A 24 -65.43 26.17 -15.92
N ARG A 25 -65.60 26.20 -14.60
CA ARG A 25 -65.06 25.14 -13.71
C ARG A 25 -65.63 23.78 -14.06
N SER A 26 -66.94 23.69 -14.27
CA SER A 26 -67.61 22.44 -14.65
C SER A 26 -67.18 21.96 -16.03
N ASN A 27 -67.08 22.86 -17.00
CA ASN A 27 -66.86 22.49 -18.40
C ASN A 27 -65.38 22.20 -18.71
N PHE A 28 -64.45 22.94 -18.11
CA PHE A 28 -63.00 22.79 -18.33
C PHE A 28 -62.31 21.91 -17.27
N GLY A 29 -63.03 21.45 -16.24
CA GLY A 29 -62.46 20.60 -15.18
C GLY A 29 -61.52 21.34 -14.22
N ILE A 30 -61.71 22.64 -13.99
CA ILE A 30 -60.81 23.49 -13.20
C ILE A 30 -61.06 23.31 -11.69
N ASN A 31 -59.99 23.06 -10.92
CA ASN A 31 -60.05 22.84 -9.47
C ASN A 31 -60.59 24.07 -8.72
N LYS A 32 -61.49 23.86 -7.75
CA LYS A 32 -62.22 24.91 -7.00
C LYS A 32 -61.31 25.96 -6.35
N GLU A 33 -60.09 25.59 -5.96
CA GLU A 33 -59.12 26.48 -5.32
C GLU A 33 -58.43 27.43 -6.32
N ASP A 34 -58.38 27.09 -7.61
CA ASP A 34 -57.68 27.88 -8.62
C ASP A 34 -58.39 29.22 -8.88
N THR A 35 -57.64 30.31 -8.86
CA THR A 35 -58.17 31.64 -9.18
C THR A 35 -58.29 31.82 -10.69
N ILE A 36 -59.51 31.95 -11.21
CA ILE A 36 -59.74 32.25 -12.63
C ILE A 36 -59.43 33.74 -12.90
N LEU A 37 -58.46 34.00 -13.77
CA LEU A 37 -57.95 35.33 -14.10
C LEU A 37 -58.55 35.90 -15.39
N LEU A 38 -58.76 35.04 -16.40
CA LEU A 38 -59.30 35.39 -17.72
C LEU A 38 -60.18 34.25 -18.24
N ILE A 39 -61.33 34.59 -18.82
CA ILE A 39 -62.15 33.68 -19.63
C ILE A 39 -62.31 34.31 -20.99
N ARG A 40 -61.90 33.60 -22.05
CA ARG A 40 -62.19 33.93 -23.44
C ARG A 40 -63.02 32.80 -24.05
N ASP A 41 -64.31 33.02 -24.17
CA ASP A 41 -65.26 32.07 -24.72
C ASP A 41 -65.34 32.19 -26.25
N THR A 42 -64.97 31.14 -26.98
CA THR A 42 -65.02 31.16 -28.45
C THR A 42 -66.25 30.47 -29.02
N SER A 43 -67.14 29.94 -28.17
CA SER A 43 -68.39 29.32 -28.59
C SER A 43 -69.33 30.33 -29.24
N PHE A 44 -70.21 29.85 -30.12
CA PHE A 44 -71.17 30.71 -30.81
C PHE A 44 -72.21 31.33 -29.85
N TRP A 45 -72.55 30.64 -28.76
CA TRP A 45 -73.60 31.04 -27.82
C TRP A 45 -73.08 31.57 -26.47
N SER A 46 -71.77 31.81 -26.34
CA SER A 46 -71.12 32.13 -25.05
C SER A 46 -71.44 31.10 -23.96
N SER A 47 -71.48 29.82 -24.32
CA SER A 47 -71.87 28.68 -23.49
C SER A 47 -70.82 28.23 -22.47
N ARG A 48 -69.64 28.85 -22.47
CA ARG A 48 -68.52 28.60 -21.54
C ARG A 48 -67.99 27.19 -21.57
N ASP A 49 -68.13 26.52 -22.69
CA ASP A 49 -67.67 25.16 -22.98
C ASP A 49 -66.60 25.12 -24.08
N GLN A 50 -66.28 26.27 -24.69
CA GLN A 50 -65.24 26.42 -25.72
C GLN A 50 -64.41 27.68 -25.48
N GLY A 51 -63.12 27.63 -25.83
CA GLY A 51 -62.19 28.75 -25.76
C GLY A 51 -61.11 28.55 -24.71
N LEU A 52 -60.60 29.65 -24.15
CA LEU A 52 -59.45 29.65 -23.25
C LEU A 52 -59.83 30.18 -21.86
N VAL A 53 -59.33 29.52 -20.83
CA VAL A 53 -59.39 29.98 -19.45
C VAL A 53 -57.97 30.06 -18.89
N VAL A 54 -57.59 31.21 -18.33
CA VAL A 54 -56.29 31.39 -17.65
C VAL A 54 -56.54 31.48 -16.15
N THR A 55 -55.77 30.73 -15.38
CA THR A 55 -55.80 30.70 -13.91
C THR A 55 -54.46 31.14 -13.33
N ASP A 56 -54.38 31.22 -12.01
CA ASP A 56 -53.14 31.40 -11.26
C ASP A 56 -52.20 30.20 -11.30
N VAL A 57 -52.68 29.01 -11.69
CA VAL A 57 -51.89 27.77 -11.81
C VAL A 57 -51.53 27.37 -13.24
N GLY A 58 -52.29 27.82 -14.25
CA GLY A 58 -52.02 27.48 -15.64
C GLY A 58 -53.04 28.06 -16.61
N PHE A 59 -53.21 27.41 -17.76
CA PHE A 59 -54.33 27.67 -18.65
C PHE A 59 -54.98 26.38 -19.16
N TYR A 60 -56.22 26.53 -19.62
CA TYR A 60 -57.06 25.47 -20.15
C TYR A 60 -57.66 25.95 -21.48
N LEU A 61 -57.58 25.13 -22.51
CA LEU A 61 -58.02 25.42 -23.87
C LEU A 61 -58.89 24.27 -24.38
N ILE A 62 -60.11 24.60 -24.82
CA ILE A 62 -60.96 23.70 -25.60
C ILE A 62 -61.18 24.37 -26.95
N VAL A 63 -60.66 23.79 -28.01
CA VAL A 63 -60.72 24.38 -29.36
C VAL A 63 -62.12 24.29 -29.95
N ASP A 64 -62.77 23.14 -29.75
CA ASP A 64 -64.08 22.79 -30.30
C ASP A 64 -64.89 22.06 -29.22
N ASN A 65 -66.10 22.52 -28.93
CA ASN A 65 -66.97 21.89 -27.93
C ASN A 65 -67.72 20.67 -28.46
N ASP A 66 -67.78 20.44 -29.77
CA ASP A 66 -68.35 19.22 -30.36
C ASP A 66 -67.42 18.01 -30.16
N ASN A 67 -66.11 18.24 -30.04
CA ASN A 67 -65.10 17.26 -29.64
C ASN A 67 -64.16 17.86 -28.58
N PRO A 68 -64.57 17.90 -27.30
CA PRO A 68 -63.84 18.58 -26.26
C PRO A 68 -62.57 17.79 -25.89
N GLU A 69 -61.48 18.13 -26.55
CA GLU A 69 -60.12 17.71 -26.19
C GLU A 69 -59.45 18.84 -25.39
N PRO A 70 -59.54 18.83 -24.06
CA PRO A 70 -58.94 19.88 -23.24
C PRO A 70 -57.42 19.80 -23.32
N CYS A 71 -56.81 20.87 -23.81
CA CYS A 71 -55.38 21.10 -23.70
C CYS A 71 -55.13 22.03 -22.52
N ASN A 72 -54.28 21.61 -21.57
CA ASN A 72 -53.91 22.44 -20.44
C ASN A 72 -52.41 22.39 -20.18
N PHE A 73 -51.89 23.46 -19.60
CA PHE A 73 -50.51 23.54 -19.15
C PHE A 73 -50.47 24.23 -17.79
N GLY A 74 -49.72 23.64 -16.85
CA GLY A 74 -49.33 24.30 -15.62
C GLY A 74 -48.19 25.29 -15.87
N TRP A 75 -48.14 26.37 -15.09
CA TRP A 75 -47.04 27.34 -15.19
C TRP A 75 -45.67 26.71 -14.85
N GLU A 76 -45.64 25.67 -14.03
CA GLU A 76 -44.46 24.92 -13.59
C GLU A 76 -43.77 24.11 -14.69
N CYS A 77 -44.49 23.82 -15.78
CA CYS A 77 -43.97 23.04 -16.90
C CYS A 77 -43.24 23.90 -17.95
N LEU A 78 -43.23 25.23 -17.80
CA LEU A 78 -42.78 26.15 -18.84
C LEU A 78 -41.40 26.75 -18.55
N SER A 79 -40.53 26.70 -19.55
CA SER A 79 -39.20 27.33 -19.52
C SER A 79 -39.20 28.75 -20.11
N ASP A 80 -40.04 29.02 -21.12
CA ASP A 80 -40.17 30.34 -21.72
C ASP A 80 -41.56 30.59 -22.35
N VAL A 81 -41.93 31.87 -22.48
CA VAL A 81 -43.12 32.31 -23.23
C VAL A 81 -42.80 33.56 -24.04
N ASN A 82 -42.98 33.48 -25.36
CA ASN A 82 -42.69 34.58 -26.29
C ASN A 82 -43.89 34.87 -27.21
N TYR A 83 -43.93 36.07 -27.78
CA TYR A 83 -44.95 36.46 -28.75
C TYR A 83 -44.31 36.73 -30.11
N GLN A 84 -44.73 35.97 -31.12
CA GLN A 84 -44.27 36.09 -32.51
C GLN A 84 -45.39 35.63 -33.45
N GLU A 85 -45.52 36.29 -34.62
CA GLU A 85 -46.44 35.85 -35.69
C GLU A 85 -47.91 35.66 -35.23
N LEU A 86 -48.42 36.61 -34.43
CA LEU A 86 -49.78 36.58 -33.86
C LEU A 86 -50.03 35.42 -32.87
N CYS A 87 -49.00 34.66 -32.49
CA CYS A 87 -49.09 33.58 -31.52
C CYS A 87 -48.31 33.89 -30.24
N LEU A 88 -48.83 33.43 -29.10
CA LEU A 88 -48.02 33.18 -27.91
C LEU A 88 -47.46 31.77 -28.03
N HIS A 89 -46.14 31.67 -28.00
CA HIS A 89 -45.44 30.40 -28.02
C HIS A 89 -45.03 30.02 -26.60
N PHE A 90 -45.48 28.87 -26.16
CA PHE A 90 -45.22 28.32 -24.84
C PHE A 90 -44.20 27.19 -24.97
N LYS A 91 -43.01 27.38 -24.42
CA LYS A 91 -41.93 26.41 -24.47
C LYS A 91 -41.84 25.66 -23.15
N ASP A 92 -41.86 24.34 -23.21
CA ASP A 92 -41.76 23.49 -22.02
C ASP A 92 -40.28 23.31 -21.56
N ASN A 93 -40.07 22.54 -20.49
CA ASN A 93 -38.72 22.23 -19.98
C ASN A 93 -37.94 21.24 -20.87
N SER A 94 -38.60 20.51 -21.77
CA SER A 94 -37.94 19.60 -22.74
C SER A 94 -37.48 20.31 -24.00
N GLY A 95 -38.00 21.52 -24.25
CA GLY A 95 -37.71 22.35 -25.39
C GLY A 95 -38.78 22.31 -26.50
N GLU A 96 -39.86 21.55 -26.32
CA GLU A 96 -41.02 21.55 -27.20
C GLU A 96 -41.83 22.85 -27.06
N GLU A 97 -42.42 23.29 -28.17
CA GLU A 97 -43.09 24.59 -28.25
C GLU A 97 -44.53 24.44 -28.77
N ALA A 98 -45.49 24.99 -28.03
CA ALA A 98 -46.90 24.99 -28.38
C ALA A 98 -47.38 26.42 -28.70
N PRO A 99 -47.65 26.76 -29.97
CA PRO A 99 -48.17 28.06 -30.35
C PRO A 99 -49.70 28.16 -30.13
N ILE A 100 -50.15 29.22 -29.45
CA ILE A 100 -51.57 29.56 -29.32
C ILE A 100 -51.82 30.94 -29.92
N HIS A 101 -52.72 30.99 -30.90
CA HIS A 101 -53.06 32.24 -31.59
C HIS A 101 -53.69 33.26 -30.63
N ILE A 102 -53.33 34.54 -30.78
CA ILE A 102 -53.75 35.65 -29.89
C ILE A 102 -55.27 35.82 -29.79
N ASN A 103 -56.02 35.34 -30.78
CA ASN A 103 -57.49 35.36 -30.79
C ASN A 103 -58.13 34.57 -29.64
N TYR A 104 -57.41 33.57 -29.10
CA TYR A 104 -57.81 32.84 -27.90
C TYR A 104 -57.62 33.64 -26.60
N PHE A 105 -56.91 34.76 -26.64
CA PHE A 105 -56.71 35.64 -25.49
C PHE A 105 -57.47 36.96 -25.64
N LEU A 106 -57.76 37.37 -26.88
CA LEU A 106 -58.26 38.70 -27.21
C LEU A 106 -59.10 38.67 -28.50
N LYS A 107 -60.27 39.32 -28.49
CA LYS A 107 -61.08 39.52 -29.71
C LYS A 107 -60.80 40.91 -30.30
N SER A 108 -59.88 41.00 -31.25
CA SER A 108 -59.56 42.27 -31.92
C SER A 108 -59.18 42.04 -33.38
N ALA A 109 -59.51 43.00 -34.25
CA ALA A 109 -59.09 43.02 -35.65
C ALA A 109 -57.90 43.98 -35.90
N ASP A 110 -57.45 44.71 -34.87
CA ASP A 110 -56.31 45.63 -34.96
C ASP A 110 -55.01 44.89 -34.59
N GLU A 111 -54.19 44.60 -35.60
CA GLU A 111 -52.90 43.91 -35.44
C GLU A 111 -51.92 44.64 -34.51
N ASN A 112 -51.92 45.98 -34.49
CA ASN A 112 -51.05 46.75 -33.60
C ASN A 112 -51.48 46.57 -32.14
N HIS A 113 -52.80 46.56 -31.92
CA HIS A 113 -53.37 46.30 -30.61
C HIS A 113 -53.09 44.85 -30.17
N MET A 114 -53.29 43.86 -31.05
CA MET A 114 -52.97 42.45 -30.80
C MET A 114 -51.49 42.27 -30.44
N ALA A 115 -50.57 42.84 -31.22
CA ALA A 115 -49.14 42.74 -30.95
C ALA A 115 -48.71 43.42 -29.64
N ARG A 116 -49.38 44.50 -29.24
CA ARG A 116 -49.13 45.18 -27.96
C ARG A 116 -49.64 44.35 -26.78
N VAL A 117 -50.82 43.74 -26.90
CA VAL A 117 -51.39 42.90 -25.84
C VAL A 117 -50.63 41.58 -25.74
N GLY A 118 -50.35 40.92 -26.87
CA GLY A 118 -49.60 39.66 -26.94
C GLY A 118 -48.23 39.75 -26.27
N ARG A 119 -47.43 40.79 -26.56
CA ARG A 119 -46.14 41.01 -25.87
C ARG A 119 -46.28 41.19 -24.37
N LYS A 120 -47.34 41.85 -23.90
CA LYS A 120 -47.61 42.02 -22.46
C LYS A 120 -48.05 40.72 -21.80
N LEU A 121 -48.85 39.92 -22.48
CA LEU A 121 -49.28 38.60 -22.01
C LEU A 121 -48.08 37.64 -21.93
N ALA A 122 -47.25 37.57 -22.97
CA ALA A 122 -46.04 36.75 -22.97
C ALA A 122 -45.12 37.11 -21.79
N HIS A 123 -44.88 38.41 -21.57
CA HIS A 123 -44.09 38.89 -20.42
C HIS A 123 -44.72 38.52 -19.06
N ALA A 124 -46.05 38.59 -18.95
CA ALA A 124 -46.76 38.22 -17.72
C ALA A 124 -46.68 36.71 -17.46
N PHE A 125 -46.97 35.87 -18.47
CA PHE A 125 -46.91 34.42 -18.34
C PHE A 125 -45.49 33.92 -18.09
N LYS A 126 -44.48 34.52 -18.75
CA LYS A 126 -43.07 34.25 -18.45
C LYS A 126 -42.72 34.53 -16.99
N LYS A 127 -43.29 35.58 -16.38
CA LYS A 127 -43.12 35.87 -14.96
C LYS A 127 -43.87 34.87 -14.06
N MET A 128 -45.06 34.45 -14.46
CA MET A 128 -45.83 33.44 -13.73
C MET A 128 -45.08 32.10 -13.71
N ALA A 129 -44.60 31.62 -14.86
CA ALA A 129 -43.78 30.42 -14.97
C ALA A 129 -42.53 30.49 -14.08
N LYS A 130 -41.77 31.59 -14.14
CA LYS A 130 -40.59 31.79 -13.27
C LYS A 130 -40.91 31.79 -11.77
N SER A 131 -42.11 32.21 -11.36
CA SER A 131 -42.47 32.24 -9.95
C SER A 131 -42.81 30.88 -9.35
N VAL A 132 -43.02 29.87 -10.20
CA VAL A 132 -43.34 28.49 -9.82
C VAL A 132 -42.31 27.47 -10.29
N ALA A 133 -41.22 27.92 -10.95
CA ALA A 133 -40.12 27.06 -11.33
C ALA A 133 -39.54 26.38 -10.07
N PRO A 134 -39.22 25.07 -10.11
CA PRO A 134 -38.59 24.40 -8.99
C PRO A 134 -37.29 25.13 -8.64
N ALA A 135 -37.01 25.27 -7.33
CA ALA A 135 -35.73 25.78 -6.89
C ALA A 135 -34.62 24.90 -7.47
N GLU A 136 -33.58 25.52 -8.04
CA GLU A 136 -32.39 24.80 -8.52
C GLU A 136 -31.83 23.95 -7.37
N ASP A 137 -31.41 22.72 -7.66
CA ASP A 137 -30.83 21.83 -6.67
C ASP A 137 -29.57 22.51 -6.10
N PRO A 138 -29.49 22.76 -4.77
CA PRO A 138 -28.30 23.34 -4.16
C PRO A 138 -27.00 22.60 -4.51
N PHE A 139 -27.07 21.30 -4.78
CA PHE A 139 -25.94 20.50 -5.23
C PHE A 139 -25.47 20.89 -6.64
N ASP A 140 -26.40 20.99 -7.60
CA ASP A 140 -26.09 21.38 -8.98
C ASP A 140 -25.50 22.79 -9.02
N VAL A 141 -26.10 23.72 -8.25
CA VAL A 141 -25.60 25.10 -8.11
C VAL A 141 -24.17 25.11 -7.54
N ALA A 142 -23.90 24.33 -6.50
CA ALA A 142 -22.56 24.24 -5.92
C ALA A 142 -21.54 23.66 -6.91
N TYR A 143 -21.91 22.63 -7.67
CA TYR A 143 -21.03 22.04 -8.67
C TYR A 143 -20.69 23.00 -9.83
N GLU A 144 -21.68 23.73 -10.35
CA GLU A 144 -21.44 24.74 -11.40
C GLU A 144 -20.55 25.89 -10.90
N GLN A 145 -20.74 26.31 -9.65
CA GLN A 145 -19.89 27.31 -9.01
C GLN A 145 -18.46 26.78 -8.85
N TYR A 146 -18.29 25.55 -8.38
CA TYR A 146 -16.99 24.90 -8.30
C TYR A 146 -16.27 24.87 -9.65
N ASP A 147 -16.94 24.40 -10.72
CA ASP A 147 -16.33 24.32 -12.06
C ASP A 147 -15.93 25.70 -12.58
N THR A 148 -16.76 26.72 -12.31
CA THR A 148 -16.45 28.11 -12.64
C THR A 148 -15.21 28.61 -11.89
N LEU A 149 -15.13 28.38 -10.58
CA LEU A 149 -13.97 28.80 -9.75
C LEU A 149 -12.69 28.06 -10.18
N LYS A 150 -12.79 26.76 -10.48
CA LYS A 150 -11.69 25.94 -10.98
C LYS A 150 -11.17 26.47 -12.33
N LYS A 151 -12.05 26.74 -13.29
CA LYS A 151 -11.69 27.34 -14.60
C LYS A 151 -11.01 28.70 -14.45
N GLN A 152 -11.43 29.48 -13.46
CA GLN A 152 -10.82 30.78 -13.12
C GLN A 152 -9.55 30.66 -12.27
N LYS A 153 -9.12 29.43 -11.91
CA LYS A 153 -7.98 29.15 -11.03
C LYS A 153 -8.10 29.77 -9.63
N LYS A 154 -9.33 30.02 -9.17
CA LYS A 154 -9.63 30.52 -7.83
C LYS A 154 -9.73 29.35 -6.83
N TYR A 155 -8.62 28.65 -6.67
CA TYR A 155 -8.59 27.38 -5.92
C TYR A 155 -8.99 27.52 -4.46
N GLN A 156 -8.57 28.61 -3.79
CA GLN A 156 -8.92 28.83 -2.39
C GLN A 156 -10.43 29.03 -2.19
N GLU A 157 -11.08 29.84 -3.04
CA GLU A 157 -12.54 30.04 -3.02
C GLU A 157 -13.27 28.72 -3.31
N ALA A 158 -12.73 27.88 -4.21
CA ALA A 158 -13.32 26.58 -4.54
C ALA A 158 -13.20 25.56 -3.38
N LEU A 159 -12.09 25.58 -2.64
CA LEU A 159 -11.93 24.77 -1.43
C LEU A 159 -12.88 25.23 -0.31
N GLU A 160 -13.04 26.54 -0.13
CA GLU A 160 -13.99 27.11 0.84
C GLU A 160 -15.43 26.70 0.51
N LEU A 161 -15.81 26.75 -0.77
CA LEU A 161 -17.10 26.26 -1.25
C LEU A 161 -17.31 24.77 -0.94
N CYS A 162 -16.31 23.92 -1.17
CA CYS A 162 -16.40 22.49 -0.87
C CYS A 162 -16.63 22.24 0.62
N ASN A 163 -15.87 22.92 1.49
CA ASN A 163 -16.05 22.82 2.94
C ASN A 163 -17.44 23.31 3.37
N GLU A 164 -17.92 24.42 2.82
CA GLU A 164 -19.27 24.93 3.10
C GLU A 164 -20.36 23.93 2.71
N CYS A 165 -20.19 23.25 1.57
CA CYS A 165 -21.13 22.22 1.12
C CYS A 165 -21.15 21.02 2.06
N ILE A 166 -19.98 20.56 2.51
CA ILE A 166 -19.86 19.49 3.51
C ILE A 166 -20.54 19.90 4.82
N ASP A 167 -20.23 21.08 5.35
CA ASP A 167 -20.79 21.59 6.61
C ASP A 167 -22.33 21.72 6.54
N LYS A 168 -22.83 22.18 5.40
CA LYS A 168 -24.28 22.35 5.15
C LYS A 168 -24.98 21.09 4.66
N HIS A 169 -24.25 19.97 4.52
CA HIS A 169 -24.78 18.69 4.02
C HIS A 169 -25.44 18.83 2.62
N ILE A 170 -24.86 19.66 1.76
CA ILE A 170 -25.30 19.86 0.36
C ILE A 170 -24.74 18.72 -0.48
N GLY A 171 -25.30 17.51 -0.33
CA GLY A 171 -24.84 16.31 -1.03
C GLY A 171 -23.80 15.47 -0.27
N PRO A 172 -23.24 14.42 -0.90
CA PRO A 172 -22.37 13.47 -0.22
C PRO A 172 -20.97 14.06 0.03
N PRO A 173 -20.42 13.95 1.25
CA PRO A 173 -19.09 14.49 1.58
C PRO A 173 -17.96 13.97 0.67
N TYR A 174 -18.00 12.68 0.30
CA TYR A 174 -16.97 12.06 -0.55
C TYR A 174 -16.84 12.72 -1.91
N PHE A 175 -17.94 13.28 -2.43
CA PHE A 175 -17.95 13.98 -3.70
C PHE A 175 -17.14 15.27 -3.60
N PHE A 176 -17.39 16.07 -2.56
CA PHE A 176 -16.64 17.30 -2.33
C PHE A 176 -15.18 17.03 -1.96
N HIS A 177 -14.88 15.97 -1.22
CA HIS A 177 -13.50 15.55 -0.98
C HIS A 177 -12.76 15.16 -2.27
N SER A 178 -13.44 14.50 -3.24
CA SER A 178 -12.88 14.27 -4.58
C SER A 178 -12.59 15.58 -5.33
N LEU A 179 -13.51 16.54 -5.25
CA LEU A 179 -13.34 17.86 -5.86
C LEU A 179 -12.18 18.66 -5.22
N MET A 180 -11.98 18.54 -3.91
CA MET A 180 -10.85 19.12 -3.19
C MET A 180 -9.53 18.47 -3.60
N ALA A 181 -9.51 17.13 -3.72
CA ALA A 181 -8.34 16.40 -4.19
C ALA A 181 -7.93 16.84 -5.61
N ASP A 182 -8.89 16.98 -6.52
CA ASP A 182 -8.69 17.48 -7.88
C ASP A 182 -8.13 18.92 -7.90
N ILE A 183 -8.59 19.81 -7.00
CA ILE A 183 -7.99 21.15 -6.83
C ILE A 183 -6.52 21.03 -6.40
N TYR A 184 -6.21 20.22 -5.40
CA TYR A 184 -4.84 20.05 -4.92
C TYR A 184 -3.94 19.39 -5.99
N GLY A 185 -4.48 18.49 -6.81
CA GLY A 185 -3.81 17.97 -8.01
C GLY A 185 -3.49 19.08 -9.01
N CYS A 186 -4.43 20.01 -9.27
CA CYS A 186 -4.18 21.19 -10.11
C CYS A 186 -3.10 22.12 -9.54
N MET A 187 -2.99 22.19 -8.21
CA MET A 187 -1.96 22.93 -7.48
C MET A 187 -0.62 22.17 -7.37
N LYS A 188 -0.57 20.89 -7.80
CA LYS A 188 0.55 19.96 -7.62
C LYS A 188 0.91 19.69 -6.14
N ASP A 189 -0.04 19.87 -5.25
CA ASP A 189 0.07 19.46 -3.85
C ASP A 189 -0.43 18.01 -3.74
N TRP A 190 0.45 17.07 -4.13
CA TRP A 190 0.10 15.66 -4.20
C TRP A 190 -0.16 15.03 -2.83
N GLN A 191 0.47 15.57 -1.77
CA GLN A 191 0.24 15.10 -0.41
C GLN A 191 -1.21 15.39 0.00
N LYS A 192 -1.67 16.63 -0.14
CA LYS A 192 -3.07 16.95 0.17
C LYS A 192 -4.05 16.27 -0.77
N CYS A 193 -3.69 16.12 -2.05
CA CYS A 193 -4.49 15.33 -2.99
C CYS A 193 -4.71 13.91 -2.47
N ALA A 194 -3.67 13.23 -1.99
CA ALA A 194 -3.79 11.89 -1.42
C ALA A 194 -4.61 11.89 -0.11
N GLU A 195 -4.38 12.86 0.79
CA GLU A 195 -5.12 12.98 2.05
C GLU A 195 -6.64 13.09 1.83
N TYR A 196 -7.09 13.96 0.92
CA TYR A 196 -8.52 14.13 0.63
C TYR A 196 -9.13 12.93 -0.11
N ASN A 197 -8.35 12.24 -0.97
CA ASN A 197 -8.82 10.99 -1.57
C ASN A 197 -9.02 9.89 -0.51
N LEU A 198 -8.10 9.74 0.44
CA LEU A 198 -8.23 8.79 1.54
C LEU A 198 -9.46 9.09 2.42
N MET A 199 -9.74 10.37 2.69
CA MET A 199 -10.96 10.79 3.39
C MET A 199 -12.22 10.38 2.60
N GLY A 200 -12.25 10.68 1.30
CA GLY A 200 -13.38 10.32 0.44
C GLY A 200 -13.58 8.81 0.31
N ILE A 201 -12.51 8.01 0.27
CA ILE A 201 -12.60 6.54 0.18
C ILE A 201 -13.26 5.98 1.43
N LYS A 202 -12.85 6.46 2.61
CA LYS A 202 -13.44 6.05 3.89
C LYS A 202 -14.93 6.39 3.94
N GLU A 203 -15.30 7.59 3.50
CA GLU A 203 -16.71 7.98 3.42
C GLU A 203 -17.49 7.13 2.42
N CYS A 204 -16.92 6.79 1.25
CA CYS A 204 -17.59 5.90 0.29
C CYS A 204 -17.96 4.54 0.89
N GLU A 205 -17.16 4.02 1.82
CA GLU A 205 -17.46 2.78 2.56
C GLU A 205 -18.70 2.94 3.44
N ASP A 206 -18.84 4.08 4.12
CA ASP A 206 -20.02 4.40 4.92
C ASP A 206 -21.30 4.52 4.06
N TYR A 207 -21.17 5.04 2.84
CA TYR A 207 -22.28 5.20 1.88
C TYR A 207 -22.48 3.99 0.96
N SER A 208 -21.65 2.94 1.05
CA SER A 208 -21.67 1.77 0.16
C SER A 208 -21.63 2.13 -1.34
N ASN A 209 -20.82 3.14 -1.72
CA ASN A 209 -20.68 3.59 -3.11
C ASN A 209 -19.35 3.13 -3.72
N ASP A 210 -19.26 1.83 -4.01
CA ASP A 210 -18.05 1.21 -4.57
C ASP A 210 -17.67 1.78 -5.95
N SER A 211 -18.66 2.21 -6.74
CA SER A 211 -18.38 2.80 -8.06
C SER A 211 -17.64 4.13 -7.95
N PHE A 212 -17.96 4.97 -6.95
CA PHE A 212 -17.26 6.24 -6.75
C PHE A 212 -15.90 6.04 -6.06
N LYS A 213 -15.78 5.01 -5.20
CA LYS A 213 -14.52 4.60 -4.58
C LYS A 213 -13.43 4.35 -5.63
N VAL A 214 -13.76 3.73 -6.77
CA VAL A 214 -12.82 3.53 -7.88
C VAL A 214 -12.25 4.84 -8.42
N TYR A 215 -13.06 5.91 -8.51
CA TYR A 215 -12.60 7.21 -9.00
C TYR A 215 -11.60 7.84 -8.04
N LEU A 216 -11.88 7.80 -6.74
CA LEU A 216 -10.98 8.29 -5.70
C LEU A 216 -9.69 7.48 -5.63
N GLN A 217 -9.75 6.14 -5.76
CA GLN A 217 -8.56 5.28 -5.82
C GLN A 217 -7.70 5.58 -7.06
N TYR A 218 -8.33 5.88 -8.20
CA TYR A 218 -7.62 6.30 -9.41
C TYR A 218 -6.87 7.63 -9.20
N GLN A 219 -7.53 8.63 -8.59
CA GLN A 219 -6.88 9.89 -8.22
C GLN A 219 -5.77 9.69 -7.18
N LEU A 220 -5.97 8.79 -6.22
CA LEU A 220 -5.03 8.50 -5.14
C LEU A 220 -3.72 7.89 -5.66
N TYR A 221 -3.78 6.80 -6.44
CA TYR A 221 -2.56 6.20 -6.97
C TYR A 221 -1.84 7.14 -7.93
N SER A 222 -2.59 7.95 -8.70
CA SER A 222 -2.02 8.97 -9.57
C SER A 222 -1.26 10.01 -8.74
N ALA A 223 -1.82 10.47 -7.62
CA ALA A 223 -1.15 11.41 -6.72
C ALA A 223 0.15 10.80 -6.15
N TYR A 224 0.13 9.52 -5.75
CA TYR A 224 1.34 8.84 -5.30
C TYR A 224 2.40 8.75 -6.39
N HIS A 225 2.02 8.38 -7.61
CA HIS A 225 2.92 8.38 -8.77
C HIS A 225 3.54 9.76 -9.03
N TYR A 226 2.73 10.82 -9.10
CA TYR A 226 3.24 12.18 -9.34
C TYR A 226 4.07 12.74 -8.17
N SER A 227 3.95 12.18 -6.97
CA SER A 227 4.84 12.46 -5.83
C SER A 227 6.13 11.64 -5.84
N GLY A 228 6.31 10.72 -6.80
CA GLY A 228 7.47 9.86 -6.93
C GLY A 228 7.42 8.59 -6.07
N ASN A 229 6.23 8.20 -5.59
CA ASN A 229 6.04 7.05 -4.71
C ASN A 229 5.28 5.91 -5.40
N ASP A 230 5.92 5.34 -6.42
CA ASP A 230 5.37 4.24 -7.22
C ASP A 230 5.10 2.97 -6.38
N ILE A 231 5.87 2.76 -5.31
CA ILE A 231 5.71 1.64 -4.38
C ILE A 231 4.34 1.68 -3.70
N ILE A 232 3.90 2.86 -3.25
CA ILE A 232 2.57 3.03 -2.64
C ILE A 232 1.49 3.03 -3.73
N ALA A 233 1.72 3.71 -4.85
CA ALA A 233 0.77 3.77 -5.98
C ALA A 233 0.36 2.37 -6.47
N ARG A 234 1.28 1.41 -6.44
CA ARG A 234 1.06 0.01 -6.80
C ARG A 234 -0.20 -0.61 -6.18
N LYS A 235 -0.48 -0.32 -4.91
CA LYS A 235 -1.58 -0.97 -4.16
C LYS A 235 -2.95 -0.53 -4.70
N ASP A 236 -3.18 0.78 -4.73
CA ASP A 236 -4.44 1.36 -5.22
C ASP A 236 -4.61 1.16 -6.73
N CYS A 237 -3.52 1.19 -7.51
CA CYS A 237 -3.55 0.89 -8.94
C CYS A 237 -4.07 -0.54 -9.22
N LEU A 238 -3.65 -1.53 -8.42
CA LEU A 238 -4.21 -2.88 -8.52
C LEU A 238 -5.72 -2.89 -8.22
N SER A 239 -6.14 -2.23 -7.13
CA SER A 239 -7.55 -2.15 -6.74
C SER A 239 -8.40 -1.59 -7.89
N VAL A 240 -7.93 -0.52 -8.53
CA VAL A 240 -8.59 0.07 -9.70
C VAL A 240 -8.60 -0.91 -10.88
N MET A 241 -7.47 -1.56 -11.19
CA MET A 241 -7.37 -2.52 -12.29
C MET A 241 -8.37 -3.68 -12.14
N LEU A 242 -8.58 -4.16 -10.92
CA LEU A 242 -9.51 -5.26 -10.62
C LEU A 242 -10.98 -4.81 -10.63
N ASN A 243 -11.29 -3.66 -10.02
CA ASN A 243 -12.66 -3.26 -9.71
C ASN A 243 -13.30 -2.28 -10.71
N ALA A 244 -12.50 -1.54 -11.49
CA ALA A 244 -13.04 -0.61 -12.48
C ALA A 244 -13.82 -1.35 -13.60
N THR A 245 -14.93 -0.75 -14.03
CA THR A 245 -15.80 -1.21 -15.12
C THR A 245 -15.66 -0.29 -16.33
N ASP A 246 -16.60 0.63 -16.48
CA ASP A 246 -16.83 1.55 -17.60
C ASP A 246 -16.61 3.01 -17.20
N GLN A 247 -16.12 3.28 -15.98
CA GLN A 247 -15.82 4.62 -15.52
C GLN A 247 -14.72 5.27 -16.37
N THR A 248 -14.94 6.53 -16.76
CA THR A 248 -13.99 7.30 -17.55
C THR A 248 -13.53 8.54 -16.80
N CYS A 249 -12.24 8.87 -16.93
CA CYS A 249 -11.68 10.15 -16.46
C CYS A 249 -11.00 10.84 -17.64
N ASN A 250 -11.34 12.10 -17.91
CA ASN A 250 -10.79 12.89 -19.04
C ASN A 250 -10.88 12.19 -20.41
N GLY A 251 -11.94 11.39 -20.64
CA GLY A 251 -12.14 10.63 -21.88
C GLY A 251 -11.33 9.33 -22.00
N LEU A 252 -10.54 8.97 -20.97
CA LEU A 252 -9.84 7.70 -20.87
C LEU A 252 -10.61 6.71 -20.00
N LEU A 253 -10.60 5.44 -20.37
CA LEU A 253 -11.18 4.37 -19.57
C LEU A 253 -10.23 4.06 -18.41
N ILE A 254 -10.67 4.33 -17.17
CA ILE A 254 -9.85 4.20 -15.95
C ILE A 254 -9.20 2.81 -15.85
N LYS A 255 -9.96 1.77 -16.20
CA LYS A 255 -9.48 0.38 -16.17
C LYS A 255 -8.29 0.13 -17.10
N ASP A 256 -8.30 0.72 -18.29
CA ASP A 256 -7.25 0.48 -19.29
C ASP A 256 -6.00 1.29 -19.01
N ASP A 257 -6.15 2.44 -18.35
CA ASP A 257 -5.05 3.25 -17.84
C ASP A 257 -4.33 2.51 -16.70
N ALA A 258 -5.09 2.05 -15.69
CA ALA A 258 -4.52 1.28 -14.58
C ALA A 258 -3.79 0.00 -15.03
N LYS A 259 -4.27 -0.68 -16.09
CA LYS A 259 -3.55 -1.84 -16.68
C LYS A 259 -2.20 -1.47 -17.30
N GLN A 260 -2.06 -0.25 -17.81
CA GLN A 260 -0.81 0.24 -18.40
C GLN A 260 0.15 0.73 -17.30
N ASP A 261 -0.39 1.35 -16.26
CA ASP A 261 0.38 1.87 -15.12
C ASP A 261 0.93 0.76 -14.22
N PHE A 262 0.11 -0.26 -13.91
CA PHE A 262 0.46 -1.28 -12.92
C PHE A 262 1.81 -1.98 -13.18
N PRO A 263 2.17 -2.41 -14.40
CA PRO A 263 3.50 -2.98 -14.67
C PRO A 263 4.68 -2.07 -14.34
N ILE A 264 4.51 -0.74 -14.45
CA ILE A 264 5.55 0.24 -14.12
C ILE A 264 5.79 0.24 -12.61
N TYR A 265 4.71 0.31 -11.83
CA TYR A 265 4.77 0.32 -10.37
C TYR A 265 5.24 -1.03 -9.81
N GLU A 266 4.82 -2.14 -10.43
CA GLU A 266 5.29 -3.48 -10.10
C GLU A 266 6.80 -3.61 -10.29
N GLN A 267 7.34 -3.11 -11.41
CA GLN A 267 8.77 -3.19 -11.67
C GLN A 267 9.57 -2.33 -10.68
N ALA A 268 9.07 -1.14 -10.32
CA ALA A 268 9.69 -0.30 -9.29
C ALA A 268 9.73 -1.01 -7.94
N TYR A 269 8.63 -1.64 -7.52
CA TYR A 269 8.55 -2.42 -6.28
C TYR A 269 9.55 -3.58 -6.27
N ILE A 270 9.63 -4.36 -7.35
CA ILE A 270 10.52 -5.51 -7.47
C ILE A 270 11.99 -5.10 -7.40
N ASN A 271 12.37 -4.06 -8.14
CA ASN A 271 13.76 -3.57 -8.19
C ASN A 271 14.25 -3.06 -6.83
N SER A 272 13.34 -2.50 -6.02
CA SER A 272 13.64 -1.98 -4.69
C SER A 272 13.40 -2.99 -3.57
N PHE A 273 12.88 -4.19 -3.86
CA PHE A 273 12.37 -5.11 -2.83
C PHE A 273 13.38 -5.46 -1.73
N LEU A 274 14.63 -5.75 -2.09
CA LEU A 274 15.68 -6.10 -1.13
C LEU A 274 16.21 -4.89 -0.33
N SER A 275 15.94 -3.67 -0.79
CA SER A 275 16.32 -2.43 -0.10
C SER A 275 15.35 -2.07 1.04
N PHE A 276 14.16 -2.68 1.07
CA PHE A 276 13.18 -2.41 2.11
C PHE A 276 13.67 -2.88 3.49
N PRO A 277 13.25 -2.19 4.57
CA PRO A 277 13.48 -2.66 5.94
C PRO A 277 13.06 -4.11 6.10
N TYR A 278 13.82 -4.88 6.88
CA TYR A 278 13.56 -6.32 7.03
C TYR A 278 12.10 -6.61 7.39
N ASN A 279 11.49 -5.84 8.29
CA ASN A 279 10.10 -6.03 8.72
C ASN A 279 9.07 -5.92 7.58
N GLU A 280 9.31 -5.08 6.56
CA GLU A 280 8.40 -4.90 5.42
C GLU A 280 8.51 -6.03 4.39
N ARG A 281 9.64 -6.74 4.36
CA ARG A 281 9.91 -7.87 3.47
C ARG A 281 10.06 -9.19 4.20
N LYS A 282 9.73 -9.23 5.50
CA LYS A 282 10.00 -10.34 6.40
C LYS A 282 9.15 -11.55 6.05
N VAL A 283 7.87 -11.34 5.80
CA VAL A 283 6.93 -12.40 5.44
C VAL A 283 6.42 -12.11 4.04
N ILE A 284 6.50 -13.10 3.16
CA ILE A 284 6.04 -12.99 1.77
C ILE A 284 5.03 -14.07 1.43
N MET A 285 4.16 -13.77 0.48
CA MET A 285 3.25 -14.73 -0.13
C MET A 285 3.34 -14.65 -1.66
N PRO A 286 4.01 -15.61 -2.32
CA PRO A 286 4.01 -15.72 -3.77
C PRO A 286 2.63 -16.14 -4.29
N VAL A 287 2.05 -15.36 -5.21
CA VAL A 287 0.74 -15.63 -5.82
C VAL A 287 0.85 -15.74 -7.34
N LYS A 288 -0.07 -16.51 -7.95
CA LYS A 288 -0.18 -16.59 -9.42
C LYS A 288 -0.87 -15.38 -10.02
N LYS A 289 -1.80 -14.79 -9.27
CA LYS A 289 -2.61 -13.63 -9.62
C LYS A 289 -2.87 -12.84 -8.34
N TYR A 290 -2.73 -11.52 -8.40
CA TYR A 290 -3.07 -10.66 -7.29
C TYR A 290 -4.59 -10.56 -7.10
N VAL A 291 -5.00 -10.52 -5.84
CA VAL A 291 -6.37 -10.20 -5.40
C VAL A 291 -6.38 -8.92 -4.58
N ASP A 292 -5.37 -8.72 -3.74
CA ASP A 292 -5.17 -7.55 -2.90
C ASP A 292 -3.68 -7.39 -2.57
N LEU A 293 -3.27 -6.16 -2.21
CA LEU A 293 -1.92 -5.75 -1.82
C LEU A 293 -1.90 -4.85 -0.57
N HIS A 294 -3.04 -4.66 0.12
CA HIS A 294 -3.15 -3.76 1.27
C HIS A 294 -2.70 -4.37 2.60
N GLN A 295 -2.15 -5.59 2.57
CA GLN A 295 -1.56 -6.26 3.73
C GLN A 295 -0.44 -5.40 4.36
N GLU A 296 -0.37 -5.39 5.68
CA GLU A 296 0.65 -4.67 6.45
C GLU A 296 1.81 -5.59 6.83
N HIS A 297 1.54 -6.86 7.11
CA HIS A 297 2.52 -7.83 7.60
C HIS A 297 2.98 -8.81 6.51
N ILE A 298 2.18 -9.02 5.46
CA ILE A 298 2.47 -9.95 4.36
C ILE A 298 2.77 -9.18 3.08
N ALA A 299 3.99 -9.30 2.56
CA ALA A 299 4.33 -8.82 1.22
C ALA A 299 3.88 -9.82 0.15
N VAL A 300 2.83 -9.47 -0.60
CA VAL A 300 2.29 -10.29 -1.68
C VAL A 300 3.06 -10.04 -2.98
N ILE A 301 3.66 -11.09 -3.54
CA ILE A 301 4.54 -11.01 -4.72
C ILE A 301 4.08 -11.95 -5.85
N SER A 302 4.38 -11.62 -7.10
CA SER A 302 3.96 -12.41 -8.25
C SER A 302 4.96 -13.52 -8.53
N MET A 303 4.49 -14.74 -8.72
CA MET A 303 5.34 -15.83 -9.21
C MET A 303 5.85 -15.63 -10.64
N GLN A 304 5.24 -14.71 -11.41
CA GLN A 304 5.64 -14.43 -12.79
C GLN A 304 6.77 -13.38 -12.87
N ASN A 305 6.91 -12.56 -11.83
CA ASN A 305 7.92 -11.51 -11.75
C ASN A 305 8.41 -11.44 -10.29
N LEU A 306 9.32 -12.35 -9.95
CA LEU A 306 9.88 -12.42 -8.60
C LEU A 306 11.05 -11.43 -8.46
N PRO A 307 11.23 -10.81 -7.28
CA PRO A 307 12.48 -10.11 -6.96
C PRO A 307 13.65 -11.10 -6.92
N ASP A 308 14.88 -10.58 -6.85
CA ASP A 308 16.13 -11.37 -6.81
C ASP A 308 16.30 -12.12 -5.47
N ILE A 309 15.39 -13.06 -5.22
CA ILE A 309 15.29 -13.86 -4.01
C ILE A 309 15.32 -15.35 -4.34
N ASN A 310 15.77 -16.14 -3.38
CA ASN A 310 16.02 -17.56 -3.49
C ASN A 310 15.14 -18.35 -2.52
N PHE A 311 14.60 -19.44 -3.03
CA PHE A 311 13.79 -20.40 -2.28
C PHE A 311 14.46 -21.79 -2.26
N PRO A 312 14.08 -22.69 -1.35
CA PRO A 312 14.54 -24.08 -1.38
C PRO A 312 14.11 -24.81 -2.65
N MET A 313 14.77 -25.94 -2.93
CA MET A 313 14.41 -26.78 -4.07
C MET A 313 12.93 -27.17 -4.04
N GLY A 314 12.22 -26.97 -5.16
CA GLY A 314 10.77 -27.24 -5.27
C GLY A 314 9.87 -26.07 -4.89
N HIS A 315 10.42 -24.93 -4.47
CA HIS A 315 9.72 -23.69 -4.14
C HIS A 315 10.03 -22.60 -5.19
N PRO A 316 9.25 -21.49 -5.27
CA PRO A 316 8.07 -21.18 -4.46
C PRO A 316 6.81 -21.95 -4.85
N ILE A 317 5.96 -22.20 -3.85
CA ILE A 317 4.61 -22.75 -3.97
C ILE A 317 3.62 -21.59 -3.83
N ALA A 318 2.67 -21.51 -4.77
CA ALA A 318 1.65 -20.48 -4.77
C ALA A 318 0.83 -20.48 -3.47
N ASN A 319 0.56 -19.29 -2.94
CA ASN A 319 -0.28 -19.03 -1.77
C ASN A 319 0.29 -19.63 -0.46
N GLN A 320 1.56 -20.03 -0.44
CA GLN A 320 2.25 -20.43 0.77
C GLN A 320 3.06 -19.25 1.34
N LEU A 321 3.11 -19.14 2.67
CA LEU A 321 3.93 -18.13 3.34
C LEU A 321 5.41 -18.54 3.41
N TYR A 322 6.28 -17.54 3.32
CA TYR A 322 7.71 -17.68 3.53
C TYR A 322 8.22 -16.58 4.45
N VAL A 323 9.28 -16.88 5.21
CA VAL A 323 9.98 -15.94 6.09
C VAL A 323 11.38 -15.69 5.53
N GLY A 324 11.75 -14.42 5.41
CA GLY A 324 13.09 -14.01 5.01
C GLY A 324 14.14 -14.37 6.07
N HIS A 325 15.33 -14.75 5.64
CA HIS A 325 16.44 -15.00 6.55
C HIS A 325 16.93 -13.68 7.15
N PRO A 326 17.12 -13.57 8.48
CA PRO A 326 17.44 -12.30 9.14
C PRO A 326 18.78 -11.70 8.69
N LEU A 327 19.73 -12.55 8.31
CA LEU A 327 21.10 -12.14 7.95
C LEU A 327 21.44 -12.31 6.46
N ILE A 328 20.55 -12.93 5.66
CA ILE A 328 20.80 -13.19 4.23
C ILE A 328 19.61 -12.63 3.47
N PRO A 329 19.68 -11.37 2.99
CA PRO A 329 18.53 -10.65 2.44
C PRO A 329 17.73 -11.41 1.38
N ALA A 330 18.42 -12.15 0.51
CA ALA A 330 17.80 -12.85 -0.60
C ALA A 330 17.30 -14.27 -0.27
N LYS A 331 17.47 -14.81 0.94
CA LYS A 331 17.07 -16.19 1.28
C LYS A 331 15.70 -16.20 1.96
N TYR A 332 14.75 -16.96 1.42
CA TYR A 332 13.40 -17.13 1.99
C TYR A 332 13.12 -18.59 2.29
N ILE A 333 12.49 -18.85 3.43
CA ILE A 333 12.28 -20.19 4.00
C ILE A 333 10.78 -20.43 4.23
N PRO A 334 10.24 -21.63 3.96
CA PRO A 334 8.83 -21.93 4.22
C PRO A 334 8.41 -21.61 5.65
N PHE A 335 7.28 -20.91 5.81
CA PHE A 335 6.77 -20.44 7.10
C PHE A 335 6.47 -21.57 8.10
N GLU A 336 6.23 -22.79 7.62
CA GLU A 336 5.95 -23.94 8.48
C GLU A 336 7.18 -24.37 9.29
N ASN A 337 8.36 -24.29 8.68
CA ASN A 337 9.59 -24.91 9.20
C ASN A 337 10.74 -23.91 9.41
N TYR A 338 10.52 -22.61 9.18
CA TYR A 338 11.61 -21.63 9.23
C TYR A 338 12.37 -21.62 10.57
N GLN A 339 11.68 -21.79 11.70
CA GLN A 339 12.34 -21.83 13.01
C GLN A 339 13.30 -23.02 13.13
N LEU A 340 12.88 -24.19 12.65
CA LEU A 340 13.68 -25.40 12.60
C LEU A 340 14.91 -25.20 11.71
N GLU A 341 14.70 -24.74 10.47
CA GLU A 341 15.77 -24.53 9.51
C GLU A 341 16.81 -23.50 9.99
N LEU A 342 16.38 -22.37 10.56
CA LEU A 342 17.28 -21.36 11.10
C LEU A 342 18.11 -21.89 12.28
N VAL A 343 17.51 -22.71 13.14
CA VAL A 343 18.24 -23.35 14.25
C VAL A 343 19.22 -24.38 13.74
N GLU A 344 18.86 -25.20 12.76
CA GLU A 344 19.78 -26.14 12.13
C GLU A 344 20.96 -25.41 11.46
N ASP A 345 20.70 -24.34 10.71
CA ASP A 345 21.74 -23.52 10.06
C ASP A 345 22.72 -22.96 11.10
N ARG A 346 22.20 -22.43 12.23
CA ARG A 346 23.03 -21.96 13.35
C ARG A 346 23.88 -23.07 13.96
N ILE A 347 23.31 -24.24 14.19
CA ILE A 347 24.02 -25.37 14.79
C ILE A 347 25.13 -25.87 13.87
N ARG A 348 24.84 -26.00 12.57
CA ARG A 348 25.84 -26.41 11.57
C ARG A 348 26.99 -25.41 11.52
N GLU A 349 26.70 -24.11 11.50
CA GLU A 349 27.74 -23.08 11.49
C GLU A 349 28.57 -23.11 12.78
N PHE A 350 27.94 -23.26 13.94
CA PHE A 350 28.65 -23.40 15.22
C PHE A 350 29.55 -24.64 15.23
N CYS A 351 29.06 -25.79 14.76
CA CYS A 351 29.85 -27.02 14.65
C CYS A 351 31.06 -26.81 13.74
N MET A 352 30.90 -26.15 12.59
CA MET A 352 32.03 -25.82 11.71
C MET A 352 33.06 -24.93 12.42
N LEU A 353 32.60 -23.90 13.15
CA LEU A 353 33.46 -23.02 13.92
C LEU A 353 34.25 -23.79 14.99
N VAL A 354 33.60 -24.63 15.80
CA VAL A 354 34.32 -25.32 16.88
C VAL A 354 35.24 -26.43 16.36
N GLN A 355 34.91 -27.06 15.22
CA GLN A 355 35.81 -27.99 14.56
C GLN A 355 37.09 -27.29 14.09
N SER A 356 36.98 -26.12 13.44
CA SER A 356 38.16 -25.35 13.00
C SER A 356 38.97 -24.79 14.17
N LEU A 357 38.35 -24.63 15.34
CA LEU A 357 39.03 -24.29 16.60
C LEU A 357 39.71 -25.49 17.29
N GLY A 358 39.66 -26.67 16.68
CA GLY A 358 40.32 -27.89 17.17
C GLY A 358 39.53 -28.63 18.25
N ALA A 359 38.21 -28.75 18.06
CA ALA A 359 37.38 -29.64 18.86
C ALA A 359 37.84 -31.11 18.70
N THR A 360 37.90 -31.85 19.81
CA THR A 360 38.12 -33.31 19.86
C THR A 360 36.82 -34.07 20.05
N GLU A 361 35.80 -33.41 20.60
CA GLU A 361 34.50 -34.01 20.87
C GLU A 361 33.44 -32.91 20.78
N ILE A 362 32.35 -33.20 20.07
CA ILE A 362 31.14 -32.38 20.02
C ILE A 362 29.97 -33.29 20.38
N SER A 363 29.20 -32.91 21.39
CA SER A 363 27.93 -33.56 21.73
C SER A 363 26.80 -32.55 21.78
N ILE A 364 25.67 -32.90 21.17
CA ILE A 364 24.47 -32.06 21.14
C ILE A 364 23.32 -32.79 21.82
N GLU A 365 22.74 -32.15 22.83
CA GLU A 365 21.64 -32.68 23.63
C GLU A 365 20.46 -31.69 23.62
N CYS A 366 19.24 -32.19 23.42
CA CYS A 366 18.03 -31.37 23.58
C CYS A 366 17.53 -31.45 25.03
N LEU A 367 17.59 -30.33 25.75
CA LEU A 367 17.30 -30.26 27.19
C LEU A 367 15.79 -30.32 27.50
N ASN A 368 14.93 -29.99 26.53
CA ASN A 368 13.48 -29.88 26.73
C ASN A 368 12.69 -31.12 26.26
N SER A 369 13.38 -32.23 25.96
CA SER A 369 12.71 -33.51 25.69
C SER A 369 12.03 -34.01 26.98
N ALA A 370 10.75 -33.68 27.16
CA ALA A 370 9.96 -34.21 28.27
C ALA A 370 9.74 -35.72 28.10
N SER A 371 10.66 -36.50 28.69
CA SER A 371 10.46 -37.86 29.19
C SER A 371 9.84 -38.87 28.21
N ALA A 372 10.67 -39.45 27.34
CA ALA A 372 10.46 -40.79 26.81
C ALA A 372 10.63 -41.83 27.95
N ASN A 373 9.70 -41.83 28.91
CA ASN A 373 9.50 -42.94 29.85
C ASN A 373 8.17 -42.77 30.61
N GLN A 374 7.05 -43.03 29.94
CA GLN A 374 5.87 -43.61 30.58
C GLN A 374 5.24 -44.69 29.67
N ASN A 375 5.90 -45.84 29.62
CA ASN A 375 5.14 -47.08 29.63
C ASN A 375 4.44 -47.18 30.99
N ASN A 376 3.10 -47.28 30.98
CA ASN A 376 2.20 -47.85 32.00
C ASN A 376 1.05 -46.92 32.44
N LYS A 377 -0.10 -47.04 31.78
CA LYS A 377 -1.36 -47.59 32.36
C LYS A 377 -2.53 -47.34 31.40
N MET A 378 -2.64 -48.20 30.39
CA MET A 378 -3.94 -48.42 29.75
C MET A 378 -4.77 -49.30 30.68
N HIS A 379 -5.37 -48.71 31.72
CA HIS A 379 -6.41 -49.36 32.52
C HIS A 379 -7.78 -48.77 32.15
N GLN A 380 -8.43 -49.49 31.23
CA GLN A 380 -9.83 -49.88 31.24
C GLN A 380 -10.74 -49.22 32.31
N LYS A 381 -11.79 -48.52 31.86
CA LYS A 381 -13.14 -48.70 32.40
C LYS A 381 -14.23 -48.24 31.42
N ASN A 382 -15.11 -49.19 31.12
CA ASN A 382 -16.42 -49.02 30.51
C ASN A 382 -17.38 -48.22 31.41
N SER A 383 -18.49 -47.80 30.76
CA SER A 383 -19.84 -47.54 31.29
C SER A 383 -20.16 -46.19 31.91
N GLY A 384 -21.04 -45.45 31.21
CA GLY A 384 -22.24 -44.86 31.81
C GLY A 384 -22.17 -43.41 32.28
N GLY A 385 -22.68 -42.51 31.43
CA GLY A 385 -23.44 -41.34 31.89
C GLY A 385 -22.71 -40.01 32.09
N THR A 386 -23.25 -39.01 31.40
CA THR A 386 -23.25 -37.56 31.69
C THR A 386 -21.97 -36.75 31.48
N ASN A 387 -22.07 -35.87 30.47
CA ASN A 387 -21.53 -34.51 30.37
C ASN A 387 -20.36 -34.17 31.28
N THR A 388 -19.17 -34.05 30.68
CA THR A 388 -18.23 -32.96 30.98
C THR A 388 -17.18 -32.89 29.88
N LEU A 389 -16.86 -31.64 29.48
CA LEU A 389 -15.65 -31.21 28.77
C LEU A 389 -15.60 -31.41 27.25
N ALA A 390 -16.56 -30.78 26.56
CA ALA A 390 -16.31 -30.25 25.21
C ALA A 390 -15.58 -28.89 25.33
N ALA A 391 -14.34 -28.92 25.79
CA ALA A 391 -13.49 -27.72 25.87
C ALA A 391 -11.99 -28.06 25.76
N ASP A 392 -11.59 -29.04 24.94
CA ASP A 392 -10.17 -29.43 24.81
C ASP A 392 -9.76 -29.80 23.37
N GLY A 393 -10.32 -29.10 22.37
CA GLY A 393 -9.90 -29.25 20.97
C GLY A 393 -8.63 -28.48 20.62
N LYS A 394 -8.41 -27.30 21.22
CA LYS A 394 -7.27 -26.41 20.90
C LYS A 394 -6.00 -26.75 21.69
N ALA A 395 -6.13 -27.18 22.94
CA ALA A 395 -4.98 -27.48 23.80
C ALA A 395 -4.23 -28.76 23.38
N ASN A 396 -4.93 -29.82 22.99
CA ASN A 396 -4.29 -31.09 22.59
C ASN A 396 -3.53 -30.99 21.25
N GLN A 397 -4.05 -30.26 20.26
CA GLN A 397 -3.37 -30.10 18.97
C GLN A 397 -2.10 -29.26 19.07
N GLN A 398 -2.09 -28.26 19.97
CA GLN A 398 -0.94 -27.41 20.21
C GLN A 398 0.18 -28.15 20.95
N LEU A 399 -0.17 -29.03 21.90
CA LEU A 399 0.78 -29.91 22.60
C LEU A 399 1.43 -30.95 21.67
N ASP A 400 0.68 -31.49 20.70
CA ASP A 400 1.19 -32.51 19.77
C ASP A 400 2.19 -31.95 18.74
N ARG A 401 2.00 -30.72 18.22
CA ARG A 401 2.95 -30.11 17.27
C ARG A 401 4.24 -29.61 17.90
N SER A 402 4.17 -29.02 19.09
CA SER A 402 5.36 -28.61 19.84
C SER A 402 6.26 -29.80 20.16
N ARG A 403 5.66 -30.94 20.52
CA ARG A 403 6.37 -32.22 20.67
C ARG A 403 7.00 -32.69 19.35
N ASN A 404 6.30 -32.59 18.23
CA ASN A 404 6.85 -32.97 16.93
C ASN A 404 8.09 -32.14 16.53
N MET A 405 8.09 -30.82 16.75
CA MET A 405 9.27 -29.98 16.45
C MET A 405 10.47 -30.33 17.34
N ILE A 406 10.25 -30.53 18.65
CA ILE A 406 11.30 -30.94 19.59
C ILE A 406 11.83 -32.34 19.25
N ASP A 407 10.94 -33.27 18.90
CA ASP A 407 11.32 -34.62 18.47
C ASP A 407 12.09 -34.59 17.15
N GLU A 408 11.67 -33.78 16.18
CA GLU A 408 12.35 -33.61 14.89
C GLU A 408 13.74 -32.99 15.07
N LEU A 409 13.86 -31.89 15.83
CA LEU A 409 15.15 -31.31 16.24
C LEU A 409 16.03 -32.33 16.94
N SER A 410 15.47 -33.11 17.87
CA SER A 410 16.24 -34.12 18.58
C SER A 410 16.78 -35.19 17.64
N ARG A 411 16.02 -35.60 16.62
CA ARG A 411 16.43 -36.61 15.64
C ARG A 411 17.39 -36.04 14.60
N SER A 412 17.17 -34.81 14.15
CA SER A 412 17.98 -34.19 13.10
C SER A 412 19.32 -33.67 13.64
N VAL A 413 19.37 -33.31 14.93
CA VAL A 413 20.54 -32.66 15.53
C VAL A 413 21.26 -33.52 16.58
N SER A 414 20.67 -34.59 17.13
CA SER A 414 21.39 -35.43 18.09
C SER A 414 22.66 -36.02 17.48
N LEU A 415 23.79 -35.49 17.93
CA LEU A 415 25.08 -35.71 17.31
C LEU A 415 26.09 -35.90 18.42
N HIS A 416 26.84 -36.99 18.32
CA HIS A 416 28.04 -37.22 19.11
C HIS A 416 29.17 -37.58 18.16
N GLN A 417 30.11 -36.67 17.99
CA GLN A 417 31.24 -36.82 17.08
C GLN A 417 32.54 -36.62 17.85
N THR A 418 33.54 -37.42 17.48
CA THR A 418 34.91 -37.30 17.97
C THR A 418 35.85 -37.02 16.82
N PHE A 419 36.90 -36.25 17.08
CA PHE A 419 37.82 -35.74 16.07
C PHE A 419 39.26 -35.76 16.59
N GLU A 420 40.20 -35.85 15.66
CA GLU A 420 41.64 -35.71 15.94
C GLU A 420 42.16 -34.45 15.22
N PRO A 421 42.02 -33.26 15.82
CA PRO A 421 42.44 -32.02 15.19
C PRO A 421 43.97 -31.91 15.15
N HIS A 422 44.52 -31.54 13.99
CA HIS A 422 45.95 -31.36 13.76
C HIS A 422 46.32 -29.97 13.26
N THR A 423 45.32 -29.16 12.91
CA THR A 423 45.50 -27.84 12.33
C THR A 423 45.43 -26.76 13.41
N LYS A 424 46.12 -25.64 13.14
CA LYS A 424 46.05 -24.46 14.00
C LYS A 424 44.60 -23.92 14.01
N PRO A 425 44.06 -23.55 15.18
CA PRO A 425 42.74 -22.92 15.29
C PRO A 425 42.58 -21.72 14.34
N SER A 426 41.49 -21.69 13.59
CA SER A 426 41.13 -20.59 12.69
C SER A 426 39.61 -20.40 12.59
N ILE A 427 39.20 -19.24 12.09
CA ILE A 427 37.80 -18.97 11.74
C ILE A 427 37.60 -19.39 10.28
N PRO A 428 36.62 -20.24 9.95
CA PRO A 428 36.32 -20.62 8.57
C PRO A 428 35.86 -19.42 7.73
N GLN A 429 36.05 -19.51 6.41
CA GLN A 429 35.59 -18.48 5.48
C GLN A 429 34.06 -18.50 5.37
N SER A 430 33.45 -17.33 5.12
CA SER A 430 32.01 -17.16 4.82
C SER A 430 31.06 -17.57 5.96
N MET A 431 31.37 -17.16 7.19
CA MET A 431 30.45 -17.29 8.32
C MET A 431 29.31 -16.26 8.23
N VAL A 432 28.09 -16.64 8.61
CA VAL A 432 26.91 -15.75 8.58
C VAL A 432 26.49 -15.39 10.00
N TRP A 433 26.29 -16.38 10.86
CA TRP A 433 25.87 -16.21 12.24
C TRP A 433 26.99 -15.72 13.16
N TYR A 434 28.23 -16.16 12.96
CA TYR A 434 29.38 -15.81 13.82
C TYR A 434 29.54 -14.30 14.07
N TYR A 435 29.40 -13.49 13.02
CA TYR A 435 29.58 -12.03 13.12
C TYR A 435 28.49 -11.35 13.97
N ASN A 436 27.38 -12.05 14.22
CA ASN A 436 26.22 -11.56 14.96
C ASN A 436 26.03 -12.28 16.31
N GLU A 437 26.96 -13.17 16.70
CA GLU A 437 26.88 -13.98 17.93
C GLU A 437 28.04 -13.66 18.89
N PRO A 438 27.84 -12.74 19.86
CA PRO A 438 28.90 -12.34 20.80
C PRO A 438 29.43 -13.50 21.66
N SER A 439 28.61 -14.52 21.96
CA SER A 439 29.09 -15.72 22.68
C SER A 439 30.11 -16.50 21.85
N TRP A 440 29.93 -16.60 20.54
CA TRP A 440 30.84 -17.30 19.64
C TRP A 440 32.13 -16.52 19.42
N GLN A 441 32.05 -15.19 19.30
CA GLN A 441 33.22 -14.32 19.23
C GLN A 441 34.07 -14.44 20.50
N ARG A 442 33.43 -14.42 21.68
CA ARG A 442 34.12 -14.62 22.96
C ARG A 442 34.77 -16.00 23.05
N LEU A 443 34.07 -17.05 22.60
CA LEU A 443 34.60 -18.41 22.53
C LEU A 443 35.89 -18.45 21.69
N VAL A 444 35.89 -17.82 20.50
CA VAL A 444 37.06 -17.75 19.63
C VAL A 444 38.22 -17.04 20.33
N SER A 445 38.00 -15.86 20.92
CA SER A 445 39.07 -15.12 21.62
C SER A 445 39.68 -15.95 22.75
N GLN A 446 38.83 -16.51 23.63
CA GLN A 446 39.30 -17.35 24.74
C GLN A 446 40.04 -18.61 24.29
N ARG A 447 39.64 -19.16 23.14
CA ARG A 447 40.30 -20.32 22.55
C ARG A 447 41.68 -19.94 22.02
N LEU A 448 41.81 -18.83 21.31
CA LEU A 448 43.06 -18.34 20.72
C LEU A 448 44.06 -17.87 21.79
N ASP A 449 43.59 -17.31 22.90
CA ASP A 449 44.40 -16.94 24.07
C ASP A 449 44.94 -18.17 24.85
N GLY A 450 44.44 -19.36 24.51
CA GLY A 450 45.08 -20.64 24.84
C GLY A 450 44.64 -21.30 26.16
N GLY A 451 43.66 -20.74 26.86
CA GLY A 451 43.18 -21.26 28.16
C GLY A 451 42.00 -22.23 28.08
N LEU A 452 41.22 -22.21 27.00
CA LEU A 452 39.94 -22.92 26.92
C LEU A 452 40.09 -24.36 26.38
N THR A 453 39.66 -25.34 27.17
CA THR A 453 39.68 -26.78 26.79
C THR A 453 38.29 -27.40 26.70
N SER A 454 37.26 -26.72 27.18
CA SER A 454 35.86 -27.14 27.04
C SER A 454 34.94 -25.93 27.01
N HIS A 455 33.83 -26.05 26.28
CA HIS A 455 32.78 -25.04 26.20
C HIS A 455 31.40 -25.69 26.14
N GLU A 456 30.40 -25.02 26.69
CA GLU A 456 28.99 -25.38 26.50
C GLU A 456 28.25 -24.18 25.90
N GLU A 457 27.69 -24.35 24.71
CA GLU A 457 26.86 -23.34 24.06
C GLU A 457 25.40 -23.76 24.13
N ARG A 458 24.50 -22.79 24.36
CA ARG A 458 23.06 -23.03 24.37
C ARG A 458 22.38 -22.29 23.23
N ILE A 459 21.69 -23.04 22.37
CA ILE A 459 20.90 -22.50 21.25
C ILE A 459 19.43 -22.75 21.55
N GLU A 460 18.62 -21.69 21.43
CA GLU A 460 17.18 -21.72 21.74
C GLU A 460 16.38 -21.40 20.49
N THR A 461 15.33 -22.19 20.20
CA THR A 461 14.47 -21.95 19.03
C THR A 461 13.79 -20.59 19.08
N LYS A 462 13.41 -20.14 20.29
CA LYS A 462 12.81 -18.82 20.49
C LYS A 462 13.72 -17.65 20.09
N LYS A 463 15.05 -17.80 20.15
CA LYS A 463 15.99 -16.75 19.68
C LYS A 463 16.06 -16.66 18.16
N SER A 464 15.63 -17.71 17.45
CA SER A 464 15.51 -17.74 15.98
C SER A 464 14.08 -17.47 15.52
N GLN A 465 13.16 -17.11 16.43
CA GLN A 465 11.79 -16.77 16.11
C GLN A 465 11.72 -15.35 15.53
N MET A 466 11.50 -15.25 14.21
CA MET A 466 11.40 -13.99 13.49
C MET A 466 10.03 -13.30 13.60
N VAL A 467 9.00 -14.07 13.94
CA VAL A 467 7.60 -13.61 14.01
C VAL A 467 7.11 -13.74 15.44
N GLU A 468 6.81 -12.62 16.07
CA GLU A 468 6.33 -12.59 17.47
C GLU A 468 4.87 -13.04 17.59
N SER A 469 4.41 -13.35 18.80
CA SER A 469 3.06 -13.89 19.03
C SER A 469 1.92 -12.94 18.64
N ARG A 470 2.11 -11.62 18.83
CA ARG A 470 1.13 -10.61 18.40
C ARG A 470 1.08 -10.51 16.88
N GLU A 471 2.25 -10.46 16.26
CA GLU A 471 2.41 -10.42 14.81
C GLU A 471 1.84 -11.67 14.13
N LEU A 472 2.03 -12.84 14.72
CA LEU A 472 1.48 -14.11 14.24
C LEU A 472 -0.05 -14.08 14.11
N SER A 473 -0.72 -13.41 15.04
CA SER A 473 -2.18 -13.26 15.02
C SER A 473 -2.63 -12.29 13.92
N ALA A 474 -1.86 -11.22 13.66
CA ALA A 474 -2.13 -10.27 12.59
C ALA A 474 -1.90 -10.90 11.20
N ILE A 475 -0.78 -11.60 11.01
CA ILE A 475 -0.49 -12.38 9.79
C ILE A 475 -1.62 -13.39 9.53
N LYS A 476 -2.11 -14.06 10.58
CA LYS A 476 -3.24 -14.99 10.45
C LYS A 476 -4.51 -14.29 9.92
N ALA A 477 -4.84 -13.12 10.45
CA ALA A 477 -6.01 -12.36 9.99
C ALA A 477 -5.85 -11.89 8.52
N GLU A 478 -4.66 -11.43 8.14
CA GLU A 478 -4.38 -11.01 6.77
C GLU A 478 -4.47 -12.18 5.78
N ILE A 479 -3.92 -13.36 6.11
CA ILE A 479 -4.02 -14.52 5.23
C ILE A 479 -5.45 -15.07 5.13
N GLU A 480 -6.22 -15.01 6.22
CA GLU A 480 -7.64 -15.35 6.22
C GLU A 480 -8.41 -14.47 5.22
N SER A 481 -8.16 -13.16 5.23
CA SER A 481 -8.75 -12.22 4.26
C SER A 481 -8.35 -12.56 2.83
N LEU A 482 -7.05 -12.75 2.57
CA LEU A 482 -6.54 -13.08 1.25
C LEU A 482 -7.09 -14.40 0.72
N TYR A 483 -7.29 -15.40 1.58
CA TYR A 483 -7.86 -16.69 1.21
C TYR A 483 -9.33 -16.58 0.83
N VAL A 484 -10.10 -15.74 1.54
CA VAL A 484 -11.49 -15.43 1.15
C VAL A 484 -11.53 -14.82 -0.24
N ASP A 485 -10.67 -13.84 -0.53
CA ASP A 485 -10.63 -13.17 -1.84
C ASP A 485 -10.15 -14.10 -2.97
N MET A 486 -9.37 -15.13 -2.63
CA MET A 486 -8.91 -16.17 -3.57
C MET A 486 -9.84 -17.38 -3.70
N ASP A 487 -10.95 -17.44 -2.95
CA ASP A 487 -11.84 -18.62 -2.84
C ASP A 487 -11.08 -19.88 -2.37
N ILE A 488 -10.18 -19.71 -1.39
CA ILE A 488 -9.40 -20.78 -0.76
C ILE A 488 -10.00 -21.07 0.62
N ALA A 489 -10.41 -22.32 0.85
CA ALA A 489 -10.89 -22.73 2.16
C ALA A 489 -9.72 -22.88 3.14
N MET A 490 -9.74 -22.12 4.23
CA MET A 490 -8.81 -22.34 5.33
C MET A 490 -9.23 -23.57 6.15
N ASP A 491 -8.42 -24.61 6.13
CA ASP A 491 -8.66 -25.82 6.90
C ASP A 491 -7.96 -25.79 8.27
N LYS A 492 -8.25 -26.79 9.10
CA LYS A 492 -7.65 -26.91 10.44
C LYS A 492 -6.13 -27.15 10.40
N THR A 493 -5.61 -27.68 9.29
CA THR A 493 -4.18 -27.97 9.10
C THR A 493 -3.40 -26.67 8.85
N GLU A 494 -3.95 -25.78 8.04
CA GLU A 494 -3.47 -24.43 7.77
C GLU A 494 -3.60 -23.54 9.02
N GLU A 495 -4.76 -23.54 9.67
CA GLU A 495 -4.97 -22.74 10.90
C GLU A 495 -3.93 -23.05 11.99
N SER A 496 -3.58 -24.32 12.13
CA SER A 496 -2.65 -24.76 13.16
C SER A 496 -1.20 -24.36 12.86
N LYS A 497 -0.86 -23.87 11.65
CA LYS A 497 0.49 -23.34 11.33
C LYS A 497 0.78 -22.04 12.09
N PHE A 498 -0.27 -21.34 12.51
CA PHE A 498 -0.19 -20.10 13.31
C PHE A 498 -0.25 -20.37 14.83
N ALA A 499 -0.11 -21.62 15.26
CA ALA A 499 -0.03 -21.95 16.67
C ALA A 499 1.38 -21.65 17.21
N GLN A 500 1.45 -21.12 18.43
CA GLN A 500 2.72 -20.87 19.09
C GLN A 500 3.44 -22.19 19.36
N GLN A 501 4.65 -22.33 18.81
CA GLN A 501 5.56 -23.45 19.05
C GLN A 501 6.25 -23.31 20.41
N GLU A 502 6.48 -24.43 21.10
CA GLU A 502 7.26 -24.44 22.35
C GLU A 502 8.75 -24.12 22.08
N ASN A 503 9.39 -23.50 23.07
CA ASN A 503 10.83 -23.23 23.01
C ASN A 503 11.60 -24.55 23.23
N ALA A 504 12.48 -24.92 22.29
CA ALA A 504 13.44 -26.00 22.47
C ALA A 504 14.81 -25.41 22.79
N VAL A 505 15.48 -25.94 23.81
CA VAL A 505 16.84 -25.55 24.18
C VAL A 505 17.79 -26.70 23.86
N LEU A 506 18.76 -26.45 23.00
CA LEU A 506 19.83 -27.37 22.68
C LEU A 506 21.10 -26.95 23.42
N SER A 507 21.77 -27.92 24.07
CA SER A 507 23.07 -27.76 24.69
C SER A 507 24.11 -28.45 23.82
N ILE A 508 25.07 -27.67 23.32
CA ILE A 508 26.20 -28.14 22.53
C ILE A 508 27.43 -28.11 23.43
N LYS A 509 27.91 -29.29 23.82
CA LYS A 509 29.11 -29.45 24.62
C LYS A 509 30.28 -29.77 23.71
N VAL A 510 31.37 -29.05 23.90
CA VAL A 510 32.57 -29.16 23.08
C VAL A 510 33.77 -29.38 23.99
N LYS A 511 34.62 -30.34 23.64
CA LYS A 511 35.98 -30.48 24.20
C LYS A 511 36.99 -30.16 23.13
N PHE A 512 38.06 -29.47 23.51
CA PHE A 512 39.13 -29.04 22.61
C PHE A 512 40.44 -29.74 22.93
N ALA A 513 41.25 -29.96 21.89
CA ALA A 513 42.65 -30.33 22.08
C ALA A 513 43.39 -29.15 22.73
N PRO A 514 44.34 -29.40 23.67
CA PRO A 514 45.21 -28.36 24.19
C PRO A 514 45.89 -27.59 23.05
N ILE A 515 45.83 -26.25 23.06
CA ILE A 515 46.32 -25.43 21.93
C ILE A 515 47.79 -25.72 21.57
N ARG A 516 48.59 -26.08 22.58
CA ARG A 516 50.01 -26.43 22.42
C ARG A 516 50.23 -27.65 21.52
N GLN A 517 49.24 -28.55 21.43
CA GLN A 517 49.29 -29.76 20.59
C GLN A 517 48.87 -29.47 19.14
N LEU A 518 48.26 -28.32 18.88
CA LEU A 518 47.81 -27.89 17.55
C LEU A 518 48.84 -27.00 16.83
N ASN A 519 50.03 -26.84 17.42
CA ASN A 519 51.18 -26.22 16.79
C ASN A 519 51.90 -27.29 15.98
N GLY A 520 51.62 -27.32 14.67
CA GLY A 520 52.05 -28.36 13.74
C GLY A 520 53.49 -28.84 13.94
N ASN A 521 53.64 -30.08 14.38
CA ASN A 521 54.80 -30.92 14.16
C ASN A 521 54.29 -32.35 13.92
N ALA A 522 54.00 -32.68 12.67
CA ALA A 522 53.77 -34.05 12.23
C ALA A 522 54.32 -34.24 10.79
N PRO A 523 54.77 -35.45 10.45
CA PRO A 523 55.88 -35.71 9.55
C PRO A 523 55.55 -35.49 8.07
N ILE A 524 56.62 -35.20 7.31
CA ILE A 524 56.65 -35.14 5.85
C ILE A 524 56.22 -36.49 5.28
N ILE A 525 54.99 -36.58 4.76
CA ILE A 525 54.62 -37.57 3.74
C ILE A 525 54.38 -36.79 2.46
N THR A 526 55.35 -36.88 1.56
CA THR A 526 55.31 -36.32 0.22
C THR A 526 54.25 -37.03 -0.62
N THR A 527 53.10 -36.39 -0.82
CA THR A 527 52.28 -36.65 -2.01
C THR A 527 51.52 -35.38 -2.39
N GLN A 528 51.75 -34.93 -3.61
CA GLN A 528 51.27 -33.69 -4.19
C GLN A 528 49.74 -33.62 -4.22
N ILE A 529 49.16 -32.65 -3.51
CA ILE A 529 47.97 -31.91 -3.95
C ILE A 529 48.21 -30.45 -3.54
N THR A 530 48.34 -29.58 -4.55
CA THR A 530 48.53 -28.14 -4.41
C THR A 530 47.23 -27.45 -4.00
N SER A 531 47.23 -26.80 -2.84
CA SER A 531 46.26 -25.76 -2.47
C SER A 531 47.01 -24.45 -2.20
N SER A 532 46.76 -23.48 -3.05
CA SER A 532 47.28 -22.12 -3.10
C SER A 532 46.89 -21.29 -1.87
N ASN A 533 47.87 -20.86 -1.09
CA ASN A 533 47.92 -19.58 -0.37
C ASN A 533 49.28 -19.41 0.33
N ILE A 534 50.35 -19.60 -0.43
CA ILE A 534 51.68 -19.11 -0.09
C ILE A 534 52.03 -18.20 -1.25
N ASN A 535 52.16 -16.90 -0.99
CA ASN A 535 52.66 -15.97 -2.00
C ASN A 535 54.05 -16.47 -2.43
N THR A 536 54.27 -16.51 -3.72
CA THR A 536 55.60 -16.80 -4.27
C THR A 536 56.59 -15.72 -3.85
N PRO A 537 57.88 -16.02 -3.72
CA PRO A 537 58.91 -15.00 -3.44
C PRO A 537 58.83 -13.80 -4.38
N GLU A 538 58.41 -14.03 -5.62
CA GLU A 538 58.21 -13.02 -6.65
C GLU A 538 56.92 -12.18 -6.43
N GLU A 539 55.85 -12.77 -5.87
CA GLU A 539 54.65 -12.04 -5.43
C GLU A 539 54.92 -11.18 -4.19
N ASP A 540 55.76 -11.66 -3.27
CA ASP A 540 56.20 -10.87 -2.11
C ASP A 540 57.08 -9.68 -2.53
N GLU A 541 57.92 -9.86 -3.56
CA GLU A 541 58.73 -8.77 -4.14
C GLU A 541 57.86 -7.77 -4.92
N TYR A 542 56.79 -8.22 -5.59
CA TYR A 542 55.77 -7.36 -6.20
C TYR A 542 55.03 -6.52 -5.14
N LEU A 543 54.62 -7.14 -4.03
CA LEU A 543 53.93 -6.47 -2.91
C LEU A 543 54.83 -5.46 -2.19
N ALA A 544 56.14 -5.74 -2.07
CA ALA A 544 57.10 -4.82 -1.46
C ALA A 544 57.25 -3.54 -2.31
N GLU A 545 57.34 -3.68 -3.64
CA GLU A 545 57.43 -2.53 -4.54
C GLU A 545 56.12 -1.74 -4.58
N LEU A 546 54.98 -2.42 -4.57
CA LEU A 546 53.66 -1.78 -4.49
C LEU A 546 53.49 -0.98 -3.19
N ASN A 547 53.96 -1.50 -2.05
CA ASN A 547 53.98 -0.78 -0.78
C ASN A 547 54.86 0.48 -0.82
N ASN A 548 56.03 0.40 -1.45
CA ASN A 548 56.91 1.57 -1.61
C ASN A 548 56.24 2.66 -2.46
N ILE A 549 55.50 2.27 -3.51
CA ILE A 549 54.76 3.23 -4.35
C ILE A 549 53.59 3.85 -3.60
N LEU A 550 52.83 3.05 -2.84
CA LEU A 550 51.71 3.53 -2.03
C LEU A 550 52.16 4.46 -0.89
N SER A 551 53.38 4.31 -0.37
CA SER A 551 53.93 5.22 0.64
C SER A 551 54.20 6.64 0.12
N ASP A 552 54.32 6.81 -1.21
CA ASP A 552 54.56 8.11 -1.86
C ASP A 552 53.27 8.81 -2.34
N GLY A 553 52.10 8.19 -2.15
CA GLY A 553 50.77 8.76 -2.47
C GLY A 553 50.06 8.08 -3.64
N GLU A 554 49.38 8.86 -4.50
CA GLU A 554 48.63 8.33 -5.65
C GLU A 554 49.55 7.73 -6.72
N ILE A 555 49.21 6.53 -7.20
CA ILE A 555 49.97 5.81 -8.23
C ILE A 555 49.96 6.59 -9.55
N SER A 556 51.09 7.16 -9.94
CA SER A 556 51.23 7.89 -11.20
C SER A 556 51.19 6.95 -12.42
N PRO A 557 50.88 7.45 -13.62
CA PRO A 557 50.94 6.67 -14.86
C PRO A 557 52.32 6.05 -15.16
N ARG A 558 53.39 6.60 -14.56
CA ARG A 558 54.75 6.06 -14.67
C ARG A 558 54.96 4.87 -13.74
N GLU A 559 54.48 4.94 -12.50
CA GLU A 559 54.52 3.83 -11.54
C GLU A 559 53.62 2.68 -11.96
N ARG A 560 52.44 2.96 -12.54
CA ARG A 560 51.58 1.90 -13.09
C ARG A 560 52.29 1.11 -14.21
N ARG A 561 53.05 1.80 -15.08
CA ARG A 561 53.88 1.14 -16.12
C ARG A 561 55.07 0.38 -15.55
N LEU A 562 55.56 0.76 -14.37
CA LEU A 562 56.63 0.05 -13.67
C LEU A 562 56.09 -1.24 -13.05
N LEU A 563 54.97 -1.15 -12.31
CA LEU A 563 54.26 -2.31 -11.75
C LEU A 563 53.88 -3.31 -12.84
N GLU A 564 53.38 -2.85 -13.98
CA GLU A 564 53.07 -3.69 -15.14
C GLU A 564 54.30 -4.47 -15.65
N LYS A 565 55.47 -3.81 -15.71
CA LYS A 565 56.72 -4.47 -16.11
C LYS A 565 57.19 -5.48 -15.08
N ILE A 566 57.02 -5.20 -13.80
CA ILE A 566 57.40 -6.09 -12.70
C ILE A 566 56.47 -7.30 -12.67
N ARG A 567 55.17 -7.11 -12.84
CA ARG A 567 54.16 -8.17 -12.98
C ARG A 567 54.53 -9.14 -14.11
N VAL A 568 54.83 -8.60 -15.29
CA VAL A 568 55.22 -9.41 -16.46
C VAL A 568 56.58 -10.09 -16.24
N LYS A 569 57.55 -9.41 -15.61
CA LYS A 569 58.87 -9.98 -15.28
C LYS A 569 58.77 -11.17 -14.32
N PHE A 570 57.84 -11.11 -13.37
CA PHE A 570 57.61 -12.15 -12.37
C PHE A 570 56.56 -13.19 -12.79
N GLY A 571 55.96 -13.05 -13.97
CA GLY A 571 54.97 -14.01 -14.47
C GLY A 571 53.66 -14.02 -13.68
N ILE A 572 53.34 -12.94 -12.96
CA ILE A 572 52.10 -12.80 -12.19
C ILE A 572 50.95 -12.51 -13.17
N SER A 573 49.83 -13.22 -13.04
CA SER A 573 48.66 -12.97 -13.89
C SER A 573 47.98 -11.65 -13.53
N GLU A 574 47.30 -11.03 -14.49
CA GLU A 574 46.57 -9.77 -14.27
C GLU A 574 45.51 -9.90 -13.16
N GLN A 575 44.78 -11.03 -13.15
CA GLN A 575 43.79 -11.34 -12.11
C GLN A 575 44.44 -11.47 -10.72
N ARG A 576 45.58 -12.17 -10.63
CA ARG A 576 46.29 -12.35 -9.36
C ARG A 576 46.93 -11.06 -8.84
N ALA A 577 47.40 -10.19 -9.73
CA ALA A 577 47.92 -8.88 -9.35
C ALA A 577 46.82 -7.97 -8.77
N SER A 578 45.59 -8.04 -9.32
CA SER A 578 44.43 -7.31 -8.78
C SER A 578 44.06 -7.78 -7.37
N GLU A 579 44.04 -9.10 -7.14
CA GLU A 579 43.80 -9.68 -5.79
C GLU A 579 44.86 -9.21 -4.77
N LEU A 580 46.12 -9.13 -5.20
CA LEU A 580 47.23 -8.66 -4.35
C LEU A 580 47.13 -7.15 -4.05
N GLU A 581 46.72 -6.33 -5.03
CA GLU A 581 46.51 -4.88 -4.85
C GLU A 581 45.33 -4.57 -3.91
N GLU A 582 44.20 -5.27 -4.05
CA GLU A 582 43.04 -5.12 -3.17
C GLU A 582 43.36 -5.49 -1.72
N SER A 583 44.21 -6.52 -1.51
CA SER A 583 44.62 -6.97 -0.17
C SER A 583 45.41 -5.92 0.64
N LEU A 584 46.05 -4.96 -0.03
CA LEU A 584 46.81 -3.85 0.59
C LEU A 584 45.97 -2.58 0.82
N THR A 585 44.76 -2.51 0.28
CA THR A 585 43.91 -1.29 0.34
C THR A 585 43.05 -1.22 1.62
N ILE A 586 43.17 -2.21 2.52
CA ILE A 586 42.44 -2.24 3.80
C ILE A 586 43.16 -1.35 4.82
N LEU A 587 42.49 -0.27 5.26
CA LEU A 587 42.93 0.58 6.38
C LEU A 587 43.23 -0.29 7.61
N ARG A 588 44.52 -0.41 7.98
CA ARG A 588 44.92 -1.04 9.24
C ARG A 588 44.56 -0.09 10.38
N LEU A 589 43.53 -0.44 11.15
CA LEU A 589 43.14 0.26 12.38
C LEU A 589 43.76 -0.45 13.58
N SER A 590 44.25 0.30 14.56
CA SER A 590 44.59 -0.26 15.88
C SER A 590 43.33 -0.64 16.67
N GLU A 591 43.49 -1.39 17.77
CA GLU A 591 42.36 -1.80 18.62
C GLU A 591 41.61 -0.58 19.19
N GLU A 592 42.35 0.47 19.54
CA GLU A 592 41.81 1.73 20.04
C GLU A 592 41.15 2.59 18.94
N GLU A 593 41.68 2.54 17.71
CA GLU A 593 41.09 3.19 16.52
C GLU A 593 39.81 2.48 16.07
N GLN A 594 39.75 1.15 16.23
CA GLN A 594 38.56 0.34 15.95
C GLN A 594 37.45 0.61 16.97
N GLU A 595 37.80 0.75 18.26
CA GLU A 595 36.86 1.16 19.31
C GLU A 595 36.26 2.54 18.99
N TYR A 596 37.10 3.50 18.60
CA TYR A 596 36.64 4.82 18.16
C TYR A 596 35.72 4.76 16.94
N LEU A 597 36.05 3.94 15.94
CA LEU A 597 35.21 3.76 14.74
C LEU A 597 33.84 3.14 15.08
N ASN A 598 33.80 2.17 15.99
CA ASN A 598 32.54 1.54 16.39
C ASN A 598 31.63 2.54 17.12
N GLU A 599 32.18 3.29 18.07
CA GLU A 599 31.46 4.36 18.78
C GLU A 599 30.96 5.45 17.81
N TYR A 600 31.79 5.83 16.83
CA TYR A 600 31.38 6.77 15.79
C TYR A 600 30.23 6.23 14.93
N LYS A 601 30.27 4.94 14.56
CA LYS A 601 29.21 4.28 13.78
C LYS A 601 27.90 4.17 14.53
N GLU A 602 27.92 3.89 15.83
CA GLU A 602 26.70 3.87 16.65
C GLU A 602 26.05 5.26 16.74
N ILE A 603 26.86 6.31 16.80
CA ILE A 603 26.37 7.70 16.86
C ILE A 603 25.81 8.18 15.51
N ILE A 604 26.40 7.75 14.39
CA ILE A 604 25.96 8.17 13.04
C ILE A 604 24.66 7.51 12.57
N VAL A 605 24.13 6.51 13.28
CA VAL A 605 22.87 5.82 12.91
C VAL A 605 21.70 6.80 12.73
N ASP A 606 21.69 7.93 13.44
CA ASP A 606 20.64 8.96 13.37
C ASP A 606 20.91 10.09 12.33
N GLY A 607 21.98 10.01 11.54
CA GLY A 607 22.22 10.87 10.38
C GLY A 607 22.91 12.23 10.65
N GLU A 608 22.92 12.73 11.89
CA GLU A 608 23.68 13.92 12.29
C GLU A 608 24.33 13.76 13.67
N VAL A 609 25.62 14.10 13.79
CA VAL A 609 26.35 14.07 15.08
C VAL A 609 26.06 15.36 15.84
N SER A 610 25.37 15.28 16.97
CA SER A 610 25.03 16.42 17.82
C SER A 610 26.27 17.00 18.53
N GLU A 611 26.22 18.27 18.98
CA GLU A 611 27.33 18.89 19.74
C GLU A 611 27.68 18.11 21.02
N LYS A 612 26.73 17.38 21.61
CA LYS A 612 26.96 16.56 22.81
C LYS A 612 27.71 15.29 22.46
N GLU A 613 27.36 14.62 21.37
CA GLU A 613 28.08 13.45 20.85
C GLU A 613 29.48 13.81 20.37
N ARG A 614 29.67 14.97 19.74
CA ARG A 614 31.00 15.43 19.34
C ARG A 614 31.94 15.60 20.54
N ARG A 615 31.43 16.11 21.67
CA ARG A 615 32.20 16.21 22.93
C ARG A 615 32.52 14.84 23.54
N LEU A 616 31.67 13.85 23.34
CA LEU A 616 31.91 12.47 23.78
C LEU A 616 33.03 11.83 22.96
N LEU A 617 32.94 11.95 21.63
CA LEU A 617 33.96 11.47 20.69
C LEU A 617 35.32 12.14 20.94
N ASP A 618 35.36 13.46 21.15
CA ASP A 618 36.61 14.17 21.50
C ASP A 618 37.23 13.70 22.83
N LYS A 619 36.40 13.18 23.75
CA LYS A 619 36.87 12.60 25.00
C LYS A 619 37.47 11.21 24.78
N ILE A 620 36.86 10.39 23.92
CA ILE A 620 37.37 9.07 23.51
C ILE A 620 38.70 9.23 22.76
N LEU A 621 38.80 10.20 21.83
CA LEU A 621 40.05 10.52 21.13
C LEU A 621 41.20 10.83 22.11
N LYS A 622 40.93 11.63 23.15
CA LYS A 622 41.94 11.95 24.18
C LYS A 622 42.30 10.76 25.07
N LEU A 623 41.36 9.87 25.36
CA LEU A 623 41.59 8.67 26.16
C LEU A 623 42.42 7.64 25.40
N ASN A 624 42.15 7.50 24.10
CA ASN A 624 42.75 6.51 23.22
C ASN A 624 44.00 7.04 22.49
N GLY A 625 44.38 8.30 22.70
CA GLY A 625 45.58 8.91 22.12
C GLY A 625 45.51 9.13 20.60
N ILE A 626 44.32 9.15 20.02
CA ILE A 626 44.08 9.29 18.58
C ILE A 626 44.11 10.77 18.20
N SER A 627 44.90 11.14 17.19
CA SER A 627 44.98 12.52 16.71
C SER A 627 43.69 12.94 16.01
N GLN A 628 43.38 14.23 16.03
CA GLN A 628 42.16 14.74 15.41
C GLN A 628 42.19 14.71 13.87
N GLU A 629 43.38 14.58 13.28
CA GLU A 629 43.57 14.32 11.84
C GLU A 629 43.28 12.85 11.52
N ARG A 630 43.83 11.92 12.31
CA ARG A 630 43.59 10.48 12.17
C ARG A 630 42.12 10.11 12.39
N ALA A 631 41.46 10.76 13.34
CA ALA A 631 40.01 10.66 13.54
C ALA A 631 39.23 10.98 12.27
N ARG A 632 39.57 12.06 11.54
CA ARG A 632 38.87 12.43 10.30
C ARG A 632 39.06 11.42 9.19
N GLU A 633 40.23 10.79 9.09
CA GLU A 633 40.47 9.71 8.13
C GLU A 633 39.57 8.50 8.43
N ILE A 634 39.48 8.11 9.72
CA ILE A 634 38.62 7.02 10.19
C ILE A 634 37.13 7.35 9.99
N GLU A 635 36.72 8.59 10.28
CA GLU A 635 35.36 9.08 10.08
C GLU A 635 34.98 9.14 8.58
N ALA A 636 35.91 9.53 7.70
CA ALA A 636 35.70 9.54 6.25
C ALA A 636 35.56 8.12 5.69
N TYR A 637 36.33 7.16 6.22
CA TYR A 637 36.16 5.74 5.90
C TYR A 637 34.78 5.20 6.32
N ALA A 638 34.21 5.70 7.41
CA ALA A 638 32.87 5.29 7.86
C ALA A 638 31.71 5.85 7.03
N LYS A 639 31.97 6.86 6.19
CA LYS A 639 30.99 7.53 5.30
C LYS A 639 31.06 7.06 3.85
N LEU A 640 32.08 6.26 3.50
CA LEU A 640 32.15 5.48 2.27
C LEU A 640 31.33 4.19 2.46
#